data_AF-A0A917INU1-F1
#
_entry.id   AF-A0A917INU1-F1
#
_cell.length_a   1.000
_cell.length_b   1.000
_cell.length_c   1.000
_cell.angle_alpha   90.00
_cell.angle_beta   90.00
_cell.angle_gamma   90.00
#
_symmetry.space_group_name_H-M   'P 1'
#
loop_
_entity.id
_entity.type
_entity.pdbx_description
1 polymer ?
#
loop_
_entity_poly.entity_id
_entity_poly.type
_entity_poly.pdbx_seq_one_letter_code
_entity_poly.pdbx_strand_id
1 'polypeptide(L)'
;MLYGFACLLLPASAYANPLLQQTSLSAQSHGLLLAALVAAGIMFLVALYLLWSITRLNSQVREQKKPHRRERFRDYLNLLNSEQIQKILRIKKLPLLAGLLLYGSSCFAQQTTVVRKLINDPGIIITILLIMLPLLAGIAIMAIKVLNLLQQQRNENNRREAGEFANYLQNEADEATLQTLRDRQAALDYRLSGQELTGSGAPKDNRGLITYINHEEHLPFFATKKKAIKRPDIDTALSRLVVAFIVCAAAWLVIGTSVGEYVGIKFVSPDADHISWLSFGRLRPVHTNTVFWGWASLAMLGLGYYIIPTVSNTKLYSIKWGWYALILINLAVITGNICLMAGINNAGGEYREYTWPVMALFGIGLALTLANFFKTIARRTTHEIYISGWYIVAAIMFALVITLVAYLPWWQNGLGETIVQGYYMHMGVGMWFMFFTLGIVYYFLPQQLNKPIYSYSLGILAFWAQIFFYTVIGTHHFVFSSIPWWLQTTAIVGSIGMIIPVGAGFTNFIMTFKGMWHKVADSYTLPFFLTGIVFYLTGSLQGTAEAFRSTNLLWHFTDFTVAHSHLTMYGIICFFAWAAIYAVLPRLTGKEAPHATIGAHFWLALVGLLFYTIPLMYGSTLRGLLWMDGKPFIESVVMMAPYWLWRAIGGSLMWLSHLFFAYNIYKMLDKKATVDIAATAVAKLEKEYQQAPTPIQ
;
A
#
# COMPACT_ATOMS: atom_id res chain seq x y z
N MET A 1 -26.30 6.69 -22.51
CA MET A 1 -24.98 6.16 -22.10
C MET A 1 -24.96 5.63 -20.65
N LEU A 2 -26.04 4.97 -20.19
CA LEU A 2 -26.13 4.41 -18.82
C LEU A 2 -26.84 3.03 -18.76
N TYR A 3 -27.09 2.41 -19.92
CA TYR A 3 -27.72 1.08 -20.03
C TYR A 3 -26.75 -0.04 -20.48
N GLY A 4 -25.49 0.28 -20.78
CA GLY A 4 -24.50 -0.70 -21.28
C GLY A 4 -23.67 -1.41 -20.21
N PHE A 5 -23.71 -0.97 -18.94
CA PHE A 5 -22.84 -1.51 -17.88
C PHE A 5 -23.54 -2.52 -16.96
N ALA A 6 -24.87 -2.61 -16.97
CA ALA A 6 -25.64 -3.53 -16.13
C ALA A 6 -25.72 -4.96 -16.70
N CYS A 7 -25.32 -5.19 -17.95
CA CYS A 7 -25.35 -6.51 -18.59
C CYS A 7 -24.10 -7.37 -18.36
N LEU A 8 -23.09 -6.90 -17.61
CA LEU A 8 -21.86 -7.64 -17.32
C LEU A 8 -21.87 -8.41 -15.98
N LEU A 9 -22.99 -8.40 -15.26
CA LEU A 9 -23.16 -9.09 -13.96
C LEU A 9 -24.19 -10.23 -13.99
N LEU A 10 -24.67 -10.62 -15.17
CA LEU A 10 -25.41 -11.88 -15.34
C LEU A 10 -24.41 -13.01 -15.65
N PRO A 11 -24.63 -14.23 -15.15
CA PRO A 11 -23.72 -15.34 -15.38
C PRO A 11 -23.58 -15.56 -16.89
N ALA A 12 -22.35 -15.65 -17.36
CA ALA A 12 -22.04 -16.10 -18.71
C ALA A 12 -22.43 -17.58 -18.85
N SER A 13 -23.73 -17.85 -18.98
CA SER A 13 -24.29 -19.16 -19.31
C SER A 13 -24.76 -19.25 -20.77
N ALA A 14 -24.49 -18.24 -21.61
CA ALA A 14 -25.06 -18.15 -22.95
C ALA A 14 -24.09 -18.45 -24.12
N TYR A 15 -22.86 -18.90 -23.86
CA TYR A 15 -22.01 -19.54 -24.88
C TYR A 15 -21.32 -20.77 -24.29
N ALA A 16 -22.13 -21.72 -23.81
CA ALA A 16 -21.66 -23.04 -23.44
C ALA A 16 -21.44 -23.87 -24.71
N ASN A 17 -20.18 -24.14 -25.02
CA ASN A 17 -19.78 -25.22 -25.93
C ASN A 17 -20.35 -26.55 -25.36
N PRO A 18 -21.04 -27.39 -26.15
CA PRO A 18 -21.72 -28.59 -25.64
C PRO A 18 -20.83 -29.62 -24.91
N LEU A 19 -19.50 -29.46 -24.98
CA LEU A 19 -18.52 -30.33 -24.33
C LEU A 19 -18.33 -30.08 -22.82
N LEU A 20 -18.92 -29.03 -22.25
CA LEU A 20 -18.76 -28.68 -20.82
C LEU A 20 -19.74 -29.37 -19.86
N GLN A 21 -20.60 -30.27 -20.35
CA GLN A 21 -21.67 -30.86 -19.53
C GLN A 21 -21.27 -32.12 -18.73
N GLN A 22 -19.97 -32.50 -18.71
CA GLN A 22 -19.52 -33.77 -18.11
C GLN A 22 -18.55 -33.67 -16.91
N THR A 23 -18.41 -32.50 -16.26
CA THR A 23 -17.65 -32.41 -15.01
C THR A 23 -18.54 -32.01 -13.85
N SER A 24 -19.08 -33.01 -13.15
CA SER A 24 -19.73 -32.82 -11.84
C SER A 24 -18.68 -32.53 -10.76
N LEU A 25 -18.14 -31.30 -10.75
CA LEU A 25 -17.45 -30.73 -9.59
C LEU A 25 -18.52 -30.18 -8.63
N SER A 26 -18.42 -30.54 -7.35
CA SER A 26 -19.51 -30.35 -6.38
C SER A 26 -19.90 -28.88 -6.15
N ALA A 27 -21.18 -28.68 -5.81
CA ALA A 27 -21.79 -27.38 -5.48
C ALA A 27 -21.06 -26.56 -4.38
N GLN A 28 -20.20 -27.19 -3.57
CA GLN A 28 -19.42 -26.52 -2.52
C GLN A 28 -18.20 -25.75 -3.05
N SER A 29 -17.58 -26.21 -4.15
CA SER A 29 -16.45 -25.51 -4.76
C SER A 29 -16.91 -24.17 -5.32
N HIS A 30 -18.02 -24.17 -6.08
CA HIS A 30 -18.70 -22.97 -6.53
C HIS A 30 -19.15 -22.09 -5.36
N GLY A 31 -19.56 -22.67 -4.22
CA GLY A 31 -19.96 -21.92 -3.04
C GLY A 31 -18.89 -21.00 -2.44
N LEU A 32 -17.61 -21.39 -2.44
CA LEU A 32 -16.52 -20.58 -1.89
C LEU A 32 -16.01 -19.50 -2.85
N LEU A 33 -15.93 -19.79 -4.16
CA LEU A 33 -15.64 -18.79 -5.18
C LEU A 33 -16.79 -17.80 -5.32
N LEU A 34 -18.03 -18.31 -5.33
CA LEU A 34 -19.22 -17.48 -5.25
C LEU A 34 -19.15 -16.68 -3.96
N ALA A 35 -18.84 -17.24 -2.79
CA ALA A 35 -18.73 -16.45 -1.56
C ALA A 35 -17.62 -15.40 -1.59
N ALA A 36 -16.47 -15.64 -2.22
CA ALA A 36 -15.37 -14.68 -2.33
C ALA A 36 -15.62 -13.60 -3.40
N LEU A 37 -16.17 -13.98 -4.56
CA LEU A 37 -16.58 -13.05 -5.62
C LEU A 37 -17.87 -12.31 -5.26
N VAL A 38 -18.77 -12.94 -4.50
CA VAL A 38 -19.92 -12.30 -3.85
C VAL A 38 -19.41 -11.46 -2.70
N ALA A 39 -18.38 -11.81 -1.93
CA ALA A 39 -17.81 -10.90 -0.94
C ALA A 39 -17.16 -9.68 -1.61
N ALA A 40 -16.40 -9.87 -2.68
CA ALA A 40 -15.79 -8.79 -3.46
C ALA A 40 -16.83 -7.94 -4.23
N GLY A 41 -17.83 -8.60 -4.81
CA GLY A 41 -18.96 -8.00 -5.49
C GLY A 41 -19.91 -7.29 -4.53
N ILE A 42 -20.17 -7.86 -3.35
CA ILE A 42 -20.85 -7.22 -2.22
C ILE A 42 -20.00 -6.06 -1.73
N MET A 43 -18.67 -6.15 -1.63
CA MET A 43 -17.84 -5.00 -1.27
C MET A 43 -18.02 -3.86 -2.28
N PHE A 44 -18.01 -4.17 -3.57
CA PHE A 44 -18.19 -3.18 -4.63
C PHE A 44 -19.62 -2.62 -4.65
N LEU A 45 -20.63 -3.48 -4.54
CA LEU A 45 -22.05 -3.10 -4.51
C LEU A 45 -22.44 -2.43 -3.21
N VAL A 46 -21.85 -2.76 -2.06
CA VAL A 46 -21.99 -2.06 -0.78
C VAL A 46 -21.29 -0.72 -0.87
N ALA A 47 -20.12 -0.61 -1.49
CA ALA A 47 -19.51 0.69 -1.74
C ALA A 47 -20.40 1.58 -2.62
N LEU A 48 -20.97 1.03 -3.71
CA LEU A 48 -21.90 1.74 -4.60
C LEU A 48 -23.25 2.03 -3.94
N TYR A 49 -23.82 1.08 -3.19
CA TYR A 49 -25.06 1.21 -2.44
C TYR A 49 -24.92 2.16 -1.25
N LEU A 50 -23.76 2.21 -0.61
CA LEU A 50 -23.46 3.22 0.39
C LEU A 50 -23.34 4.57 -0.28
N LEU A 51 -22.66 4.70 -1.43
CA LEU A 51 -22.64 5.95 -2.21
C LEU A 51 -24.05 6.41 -2.62
N TRP A 52 -24.88 5.48 -3.08
CA TRP A 52 -26.26 5.72 -3.48
C TRP A 52 -27.19 5.98 -2.29
N SER A 53 -27.07 5.23 -1.20
CA SER A 53 -27.83 5.43 0.04
C SER A 53 -27.42 6.73 0.71
N ILE A 54 -26.16 7.14 0.65
CA ILE A 54 -25.71 8.43 1.17
C ILE A 54 -26.29 9.58 0.34
N THR A 55 -26.36 9.44 -0.99
CA THR A 55 -26.99 10.44 -1.87
C THR A 55 -28.52 10.45 -1.75
N ARG A 56 -29.16 9.31 -1.51
CA ARG A 56 -30.60 9.16 -1.29
C ARG A 56 -31.05 9.55 0.13
N LEU A 57 -30.30 9.21 1.17
CA LEU A 57 -30.55 9.74 2.52
C LEU A 57 -30.41 11.26 2.50
N ASN A 58 -29.46 11.81 1.75
CA ASN A 58 -29.36 13.25 1.56
C ASN A 58 -30.61 13.84 0.90
N SER A 59 -31.21 13.17 -0.09
CA SER A 59 -32.45 13.67 -0.70
C SER A 59 -33.66 13.50 0.22
N GLN A 60 -33.77 12.38 0.93
CA GLN A 60 -34.88 12.09 1.85
C GLN A 60 -34.82 12.90 3.15
N VAL A 61 -33.64 13.12 3.72
CA VAL A 61 -33.45 14.04 4.87
C VAL A 61 -33.72 15.49 4.45
N ARG A 62 -33.44 15.84 3.18
CA ARG A 62 -33.77 17.17 2.62
C ARG A 62 -35.27 17.36 2.35
N GLU A 63 -36.01 16.28 2.11
CA GLU A 63 -37.47 16.30 1.90
C GLU A 63 -38.28 16.14 3.21
N GLN A 64 -37.89 15.23 4.12
CA GLN A 64 -38.58 15.01 5.40
C GLN A 64 -38.44 16.15 6.41
N LYS A 65 -37.43 17.03 6.26
CA LYS A 65 -37.20 18.12 7.22
C LYS A 65 -38.06 19.37 7.02
N LYS A 66 -38.79 19.51 5.90
CA LYS A 66 -39.60 20.70 5.57
C LYS A 66 -40.89 20.90 6.37
N PRO A 67 -41.71 19.87 6.71
CA PRO A 67 -43.05 20.10 7.27
C PRO A 67 -43.14 20.32 8.79
N HIS A 68 -42.09 20.06 9.59
CA HIS A 68 -42.13 20.14 11.07
C HIS A 68 -41.02 21.02 11.68
N ARG A 69 -40.74 22.17 11.04
CA ARG A 69 -39.61 23.04 11.41
C ARG A 69 -39.80 23.70 12.79
N ARG A 70 -41.02 24.11 13.16
CA ARG A 70 -41.31 24.85 14.42
C ARG A 70 -41.28 23.99 15.69
N GLU A 71 -41.85 22.78 15.67
CA GLU A 71 -41.87 21.89 16.84
C GLU A 71 -40.46 21.44 17.23
N ARG A 72 -39.62 21.10 16.24
CA ARG A 72 -38.23 20.68 16.43
C ARG A 72 -37.35 21.76 17.05
N PHE A 73 -37.59 23.02 16.68
CA PHE A 73 -36.88 24.17 17.27
C PHE A 73 -37.30 24.42 18.73
N ARG A 74 -38.52 24.03 19.11
CA ARG A 74 -39.03 24.13 20.49
C ARG A 74 -38.35 23.11 21.42
N ASP A 75 -38.09 21.90 20.94
CA ASP A 75 -37.35 20.88 21.69
C ASP A 75 -35.89 21.28 21.94
N TYR A 76 -35.25 21.96 20.97
CA TYR A 76 -33.89 22.49 21.15
C TYR A 76 -33.82 23.60 22.21
N LEU A 77 -34.86 24.41 22.39
CA LEU A 77 -34.92 25.43 23.45
C LEU A 77 -34.95 24.81 24.85
N ASN A 78 -35.60 23.65 25.00
CA ASN A 78 -35.77 22.95 26.27
C ASN A 78 -34.52 22.18 26.74
N LEU A 79 -33.47 22.11 25.92
CA LEU A 79 -32.21 21.41 26.22
C LEU A 79 -31.05 22.37 26.53
N LEU A 80 -31.27 23.70 26.50
CA LEU A 80 -30.26 24.73 26.75
C LEU A 80 -29.97 24.90 28.26
N ASN A 81 -28.68 25.06 28.62
CA ASN A 81 -28.22 25.33 30.00
C ASN A 81 -27.97 26.84 30.28
N SER A 82 -27.78 27.25 31.54
CA SER A 82 -27.71 28.68 31.93
C SER A 82 -26.64 29.48 31.21
N GLU A 83 -25.42 28.91 31.14
CA GLU A 83 -24.31 29.54 30.44
C GLU A 83 -24.62 29.65 28.94
N GLN A 84 -25.21 28.63 28.31
CA GLN A 84 -25.65 28.63 26.91
C GLN A 84 -26.79 29.62 26.63
N ILE A 85 -27.74 29.82 27.55
CA ILE A 85 -28.84 30.80 27.45
C ILE A 85 -28.29 32.22 27.61
N GLN A 86 -27.47 32.48 28.63
CA GLN A 86 -26.75 33.75 28.84
C GLN A 86 -25.81 34.06 27.68
N LYS A 87 -25.25 33.02 27.06
CA LYS A 87 -24.45 33.09 25.84
C LYS A 87 -25.33 33.28 24.58
N ILE A 88 -26.50 32.67 24.46
CA ILE A 88 -27.48 32.88 23.37
C ILE A 88 -28.05 34.30 23.39
N LEU A 89 -28.21 34.83 24.59
CA LEU A 89 -28.49 36.23 24.92
C LEU A 89 -27.24 37.14 24.78
N ARG A 90 -26.04 36.59 24.57
CA ARG A 90 -24.74 37.30 24.43
C ARG A 90 -23.94 36.81 23.21
N ILE A 91 -24.62 36.66 22.06
CA ILE A 91 -24.23 36.05 20.75
C ILE A 91 -24.65 34.57 20.59
N LYS A 92 -25.95 34.24 20.66
CA LYS A 92 -26.60 33.04 20.05
C LYS A 92 -25.81 31.71 20.03
N LYS A 93 -25.17 31.38 21.15
CA LYS A 93 -24.07 30.41 21.20
C LYS A 93 -24.46 28.95 20.97
N LEU A 94 -23.50 28.32 20.30
CA LEU A 94 -23.30 26.94 19.84
C LEU A 94 -23.14 25.91 21.01
N PRO A 95 -22.93 24.59 20.74
CA PRO A 95 -23.88 23.53 20.39
C PRO A 95 -23.89 22.35 21.41
N LEU A 96 -24.63 21.32 21.03
CA LEU A 96 -25.06 20.10 21.73
C LEU A 96 -24.11 18.87 21.51
N LEU A 97 -24.12 17.94 22.47
CA LEU A 97 -23.81 16.49 22.37
C LEU A 97 -24.85 15.81 23.30
N ALA A 98 -25.35 14.57 23.19
CA ALA A 98 -24.94 13.30 22.60
C ALA A 98 -26.22 12.50 22.23
N GLY A 99 -26.18 11.39 21.48
CA GLY A 99 -25.99 10.06 22.07
C GLY A 99 -26.39 8.95 21.10
N LEU A 100 -25.66 7.85 21.15
CA LEU A 100 -25.74 6.62 20.34
C LEU A 100 -26.71 5.61 20.97
N LEU A 101 -27.32 4.76 20.14
CA LEU A 101 -27.52 3.34 20.47
C LEU A 101 -27.32 2.46 19.22
N LEU A 102 -26.64 1.34 19.44
CA LEU A 102 -26.23 0.28 18.51
C LEU A 102 -27.27 -0.84 18.50
N TYR A 103 -27.42 -1.54 17.37
CA TYR A 103 -27.98 -2.89 17.32
C TYR A 103 -26.95 -3.85 16.72
N GLY A 104 -26.72 -4.96 17.43
CA GLY A 104 -25.86 -6.07 17.03
C GLY A 104 -26.67 -7.20 16.40
N SER A 105 -26.08 -7.84 15.41
CA SER A 105 -26.67 -8.90 14.58
C SER A 105 -26.57 -10.28 15.23
N SER A 106 -27.58 -11.12 14.98
CA SER A 106 -27.61 -12.53 15.39
C SER A 106 -26.76 -13.42 14.47
N CYS A 107 -26.15 -14.45 15.06
CA CYS A 107 -25.37 -15.48 14.41
C CYS A 107 -26.25 -16.72 14.12
N PHE A 108 -26.04 -17.39 13.00
CA PHE A 108 -26.61 -18.72 12.71
C PHE A 108 -25.50 -19.74 12.49
N ALA A 109 -25.71 -20.94 13.05
CA ALA A 109 -24.90 -22.13 12.89
C ALA A 109 -25.77 -23.27 12.34
N GLN A 110 -25.20 -24.09 11.44
CA GLN A 110 -25.51 -25.51 11.11
C GLN A 110 -25.00 -25.79 9.68
N GLN A 111 -24.66 -26.99 9.20
CA GLN A 111 -24.41 -28.32 9.75
C GLN A 111 -23.54 -29.07 8.70
N THR A 112 -22.86 -30.13 9.12
CA THR A 112 -21.87 -30.90 8.34
C THR A 112 -22.46 -31.80 7.26
N THR A 113 -21.83 -31.87 6.07
CA THR A 113 -21.77 -33.08 5.22
C THR A 113 -20.59 -33.06 4.21
N VAL A 114 -19.77 -34.11 4.28
CA VAL A 114 -18.92 -34.79 3.28
C VAL A 114 -18.09 -33.97 2.26
N VAL A 115 -17.11 -33.16 2.71
CA VAL A 115 -15.86 -32.84 1.97
C VAL A 115 -14.70 -32.83 2.97
N ARG A 116 -14.18 -34.01 3.32
CA ARG A 116 -13.32 -34.17 4.51
C ARG A 116 -11.81 -34.30 4.25
N LYS A 117 -11.31 -34.10 3.03
CA LYS A 117 -9.86 -34.28 2.76
C LYS A 117 -9.07 -32.99 2.53
N LEU A 118 -9.65 -31.96 1.93
CA LEU A 118 -8.87 -30.75 1.57
C LEU A 118 -8.85 -29.68 2.69
N ILE A 119 -9.96 -29.50 3.41
CA ILE A 119 -10.10 -28.48 4.47
C ILE A 119 -9.27 -28.80 5.72
N ASN A 120 -8.81 -30.06 5.88
CA ASN A 120 -7.99 -30.47 7.01
C ASN A 120 -6.48 -30.34 6.74
N ASP A 121 -6.06 -30.00 5.52
CA ASP A 121 -4.64 -29.79 5.24
C ASP A 121 -4.18 -28.47 5.90
N PRO A 122 -3.13 -28.51 6.76
CA PRO A 122 -2.68 -27.32 7.47
C PRO A 122 -2.28 -26.17 6.54
N GLY A 123 -1.65 -26.44 5.40
CA GLY A 123 -1.23 -25.40 4.47
C GLY A 123 -2.42 -24.75 3.74
N ILE A 124 -3.49 -25.50 3.49
CA ILE A 124 -4.73 -24.98 2.92
C ILE A 124 -5.49 -24.12 3.93
N ILE A 125 -5.60 -24.57 5.18
CA ILE A 125 -6.20 -23.78 6.27
C ILE A 125 -5.43 -22.46 6.46
N ILE A 126 -4.10 -22.55 6.56
CA ILE A 126 -3.22 -21.38 6.69
C ILE A 126 -3.49 -20.42 5.52
N THR A 127 -3.47 -20.91 4.28
CA THR A 127 -3.70 -20.08 3.10
C THR A 127 -5.05 -19.38 3.11
N ILE A 128 -6.14 -20.08 3.46
CA ILE A 128 -7.48 -19.48 3.55
C ILE A 128 -7.49 -18.36 4.59
N LEU A 129 -6.92 -18.59 5.77
CA LEU A 129 -6.81 -17.57 6.82
C LEU A 129 -5.99 -16.36 6.36
N LEU A 130 -4.89 -16.60 5.63
CA LEU A 130 -4.00 -15.55 5.13
C LEU A 130 -4.61 -14.76 3.97
N ILE A 131 -5.47 -15.36 3.13
CA ILE A 131 -6.22 -14.63 2.09
C ILE A 131 -7.31 -13.74 2.72
N MET A 132 -7.94 -14.21 3.79
CA MET A 132 -8.97 -13.42 4.49
C MET A 132 -8.40 -12.17 5.17
N LEU A 133 -7.15 -12.20 5.64
CA LEU A 133 -6.57 -11.11 6.42
C LEU A 133 -6.42 -9.79 5.62
N PRO A 134 -5.85 -9.76 4.40
CA PRO A 134 -5.81 -8.56 3.55
C PRO A 134 -7.20 -8.08 3.14
N LEU A 135 -8.14 -9.01 2.90
CA LEU A 135 -9.51 -8.69 2.53
C LEU A 135 -10.23 -7.97 3.68
N LEU A 136 -10.15 -8.52 4.89
CA LEU A 136 -10.69 -7.91 6.11
C LEU A 136 -9.99 -6.58 6.44
N ALA A 137 -8.68 -6.49 6.26
CA ALA A 137 -7.95 -5.23 6.45
C ALA A 137 -8.40 -4.15 5.44
N GLY A 138 -8.60 -4.52 4.18
CA GLY A 138 -9.16 -3.63 3.15
C GLY A 138 -10.55 -3.13 3.50
N ILE A 139 -11.44 -4.04 3.96
CA ILE A 139 -12.78 -3.70 4.45
C ILE A 139 -12.71 -2.75 5.64
N ALA A 140 -11.87 -3.04 6.64
CA ALA A 140 -11.72 -2.21 7.82
C ALA A 140 -11.24 -0.80 7.47
N ILE A 141 -10.24 -0.67 6.59
CA ILE A 141 -9.73 0.63 6.11
C ILE A 141 -10.85 1.39 5.38
N MET A 142 -11.63 0.70 4.54
CA MET A 142 -12.75 1.31 3.80
C MET A 142 -13.85 1.76 4.76
N ALA A 143 -14.24 0.92 5.71
CA ALA A 143 -15.27 1.21 6.71
C ALA A 143 -14.90 2.41 7.58
N ILE A 144 -13.66 2.48 8.07
CA ILE A 144 -13.16 3.65 8.82
C ILE A 144 -13.28 4.91 7.98
N LYS A 145 -12.93 4.84 6.69
CA LYS A 145 -13.02 5.98 5.79
C LYS A 145 -14.47 6.42 5.54
N VAL A 146 -15.39 5.47 5.36
CA VAL A 146 -16.82 5.74 5.20
C VAL A 146 -17.42 6.33 6.48
N LEU A 147 -17.09 5.78 7.65
CA LEU A 147 -17.57 6.29 8.94
C LEU A 147 -17.11 7.74 9.17
N ASN A 148 -15.86 8.06 8.83
CA ASN A 148 -15.35 9.42 8.90
C ASN A 148 -16.10 10.37 7.94
N LEU A 149 -16.41 9.92 6.71
CA LEU A 149 -17.20 10.69 5.76
C LEU A 149 -18.63 10.94 6.29
N LEU A 150 -19.29 9.91 6.83
CA LEU A 150 -20.62 10.04 7.44
C LEU A 150 -20.61 11.00 8.63
N GLN A 151 -19.57 10.93 9.47
CA GLN A 151 -19.43 11.84 10.61
C GLN A 151 -19.20 13.28 10.13
N GLN A 152 -18.36 13.49 9.12
CA GLN A 152 -18.13 14.81 8.54
C GLN A 152 -19.39 15.39 7.90
N GLN A 153 -20.14 14.58 7.16
CA GLN A 153 -21.39 14.99 6.55
C GLN A 153 -22.49 15.25 7.57
N ARG A 154 -22.56 14.45 8.65
CA ARG A 154 -23.41 14.75 9.81
C ARG A 154 -23.01 16.08 10.42
N ASN A 155 -21.72 16.38 10.53
CA ASN A 155 -21.24 17.66 11.03
C ASN A 155 -21.60 18.82 10.08
N GLU A 156 -21.52 18.65 8.76
CA GLU A 156 -21.95 19.66 7.79
C GLU A 156 -23.46 19.91 7.82
N ASN A 157 -24.26 18.84 7.89
CA ASN A 157 -25.71 18.95 8.05
C ASN A 157 -26.08 19.62 9.37
N ASN A 158 -25.40 19.25 10.47
CA ASN A 158 -25.56 19.92 11.76
C ASN A 158 -25.15 21.40 11.70
N ARG A 159 -24.10 21.75 10.93
CA ARG A 159 -23.69 23.16 10.71
C ARG A 159 -24.74 23.93 9.90
N ARG A 160 -25.32 23.32 8.87
CA ARG A 160 -26.41 23.92 8.07
C ARG A 160 -27.68 24.10 8.89
N GLU A 161 -28.09 23.08 9.65
CA GLU A 161 -29.25 23.13 10.55
C GLU A 161 -29.05 24.11 11.71
N ALA A 162 -27.83 24.20 12.25
CA ALA A 162 -27.45 25.24 13.21
C ALA A 162 -27.53 26.64 12.59
N GLY A 163 -27.18 26.80 11.31
CA GLY A 163 -27.36 28.04 10.55
C GLY A 163 -28.84 28.42 10.38
N GLU A 164 -29.70 27.46 10.05
CA GLU A 164 -31.16 27.68 9.97
C GLU A 164 -31.75 28.06 11.33
N PHE A 165 -31.33 27.40 12.41
CA PHE A 165 -31.77 27.70 13.78
C PHE A 165 -31.26 29.06 14.26
N ALA A 166 -30.02 29.44 13.93
CA ALA A 166 -29.47 30.75 14.24
C ALA A 166 -30.25 31.87 13.55
N ASN A 167 -30.65 31.67 12.28
CA ASN A 167 -31.48 32.58 11.50
C ASN A 167 -32.90 32.72 12.09
N TYR A 168 -33.53 31.60 12.48
CA TYR A 168 -34.82 31.59 13.17
C TYR A 168 -34.78 32.43 14.45
N LEU A 169 -33.77 32.24 15.30
CA LEU A 169 -33.59 33.05 16.52
C LEU A 169 -33.38 34.55 16.22
N GLN A 170 -33.08 34.97 14.97
CA GLN A 170 -32.58 36.32 14.63
C GLN A 170 -33.70 37.15 14.02
N ASN A 171 -34.48 36.49 13.18
CA ASN A 171 -35.42 37.14 12.30
C ASN A 171 -36.85 36.62 12.48
N GLU A 172 -37.06 35.47 13.14
CA GLU A 172 -38.37 34.80 13.21
C GLU A 172 -38.86 34.47 14.64
N ALA A 173 -38.03 34.64 15.68
CA ALA A 173 -38.41 34.35 17.07
C ALA A 173 -39.27 35.48 17.68
N ASP A 174 -40.39 35.11 18.30
CA ASP A 174 -41.36 35.98 18.97
C ASP A 174 -40.96 36.30 20.43
N GLU A 175 -41.47 37.42 20.98
CA GLU A 175 -41.13 37.89 22.33
C GLU A 175 -41.44 36.85 23.43
N ALA A 176 -42.49 36.05 23.26
CA ALA A 176 -42.86 34.98 24.19
C ALA A 176 -41.77 33.90 24.29
N THR A 177 -41.09 33.58 23.19
CA THR A 177 -39.98 32.62 23.15
C THR A 177 -38.72 33.19 23.84
N LEU A 178 -38.47 34.50 23.70
CA LEU A 178 -37.37 35.18 24.39
C LEU A 178 -37.60 35.30 25.90
N GLN A 179 -38.86 35.48 26.33
CA GLN A 179 -39.22 35.51 27.74
C GLN A 179 -39.06 34.14 28.40
N THR A 180 -39.48 33.07 27.72
CA THR A 180 -39.29 31.68 28.17
C THR A 180 -37.80 31.34 28.39
N LEU A 181 -36.90 31.90 27.57
CA LEU A 181 -35.45 31.76 27.75
C LEU A 181 -34.95 32.51 29.01
N ARG A 182 -35.43 33.72 29.28
CA ARG A 182 -35.04 34.52 30.47
C ARG A 182 -35.46 33.85 31.78
N ASP A 183 -36.69 33.33 31.84
CA ASP A 183 -37.22 32.67 33.04
C ASP A 183 -36.45 31.39 33.37
N ARG A 184 -36.05 30.65 32.33
CA ARG A 184 -35.22 29.45 32.46
C ARG A 184 -33.77 29.78 32.87
N GLN A 185 -33.23 30.89 32.39
CA GLN A 185 -31.92 31.39 32.82
C GLN A 185 -31.91 31.70 34.33
N ALA A 186 -32.93 32.39 34.83
CA ALA A 186 -33.04 32.76 36.24
C ALA A 186 -33.10 31.54 37.18
N ALA A 187 -33.73 30.45 36.74
CA ALA A 187 -33.80 29.20 37.50
C ALA A 187 -32.47 28.42 37.54
N LEU A 188 -31.63 28.55 36.52
CA LEU A 188 -30.35 27.84 36.40
C LEU A 188 -29.15 28.64 36.91
N ASP A 189 -29.24 29.98 37.00
CA ASP A 189 -28.18 30.91 37.42
C ASP A 189 -27.97 31.01 38.95
N TYR A 190 -28.73 30.26 39.76
CA TYR A 190 -28.48 30.20 41.20
C TYR A 190 -27.23 29.36 41.52
N ARG A 191 -26.04 29.99 41.62
CA ARG A 191 -24.82 29.43 42.23
C ARG A 191 -23.87 30.52 42.77
N LEU A 192 -23.10 30.14 43.80
CA LEU A 192 -21.98 30.93 44.36
C LEU A 192 -20.84 31.10 43.33
N SER A 193 -20.18 32.26 43.32
CA SER A 193 -19.52 32.83 42.14
C SER A 193 -18.15 32.26 41.74
N GLY A 194 -17.49 31.45 42.60
CA GLY A 194 -16.30 30.66 42.24
C GLY A 194 -15.08 31.42 41.66
N GLN A 195 -15.05 32.74 41.72
CA GLN A 195 -14.00 33.61 41.16
C GLN A 195 -13.14 34.31 42.24
N GLU A 196 -13.06 33.75 43.44
CA GLU A 196 -12.35 34.42 44.55
C GLU A 196 -10.81 34.49 44.38
N LEU A 197 -10.22 33.81 43.38
CA LEU A 197 -8.75 33.70 43.25
C LEU A 197 -8.16 33.89 41.84
N THR A 198 -8.89 34.40 40.83
CA THR A 198 -8.31 34.62 39.47
C THR A 198 -8.71 35.93 38.81
N GLY A 199 -7.75 36.64 38.19
CA GLY A 199 -7.97 37.91 37.50
C GLY A 199 -8.58 37.82 36.09
N SER A 200 -9.12 38.95 35.61
CA SER A 200 -10.01 39.11 34.43
C SER A 200 -9.31 39.34 33.08
N GLY A 201 -8.03 38.97 32.95
CA GLY A 201 -7.26 39.18 31.72
C GLY A 201 -7.65 38.21 30.59
N ALA A 202 -7.80 38.72 29.36
CA ALA A 202 -7.99 37.88 28.19
C ALA A 202 -6.74 37.00 27.95
N PRO A 203 -6.90 35.69 27.66
CA PRO A 203 -5.76 34.81 27.40
C PRO A 203 -4.98 35.28 26.16
N LYS A 204 -3.70 35.60 26.35
CA LYS A 204 -2.75 35.92 25.28
C LYS A 204 -1.82 34.73 25.06
N ASP A 205 -1.81 34.18 23.85
CA ASP A 205 -0.84 33.17 23.42
C ASP A 205 0.41 33.85 22.83
N ASN A 206 1.28 34.33 23.71
CA ASN A 206 2.54 34.98 23.31
C ASN A 206 3.56 34.00 22.69
N ARG A 207 3.27 32.69 22.62
CA ARG A 207 4.17 31.65 22.09
C ARG A 207 3.74 31.11 20.72
N GLY A 208 2.59 31.51 20.19
CA GLY A 208 2.13 31.13 18.84
C GLY A 208 1.71 29.66 18.72
N LEU A 209 1.18 29.06 19.78
CA LEU A 209 0.69 27.69 19.83
C LEU A 209 -0.70 27.51 19.17
N ILE A 210 -1.49 28.58 19.02
CA ILE A 210 -2.88 28.56 18.55
C ILE A 210 -3.03 29.06 17.08
N THR A 211 -1.95 29.37 16.38
CA THR A 211 -1.99 30.15 15.12
C THR A 211 -2.44 29.39 13.86
N TYR A 212 -2.86 28.12 13.96
CA TYR A 212 -3.36 27.34 12.81
C TYR A 212 -4.84 26.98 12.97
N ILE A 213 -5.72 27.96 12.79
CA ILE A 213 -7.14 27.71 12.53
C ILE A 213 -7.29 27.62 11.00
N ASN A 214 -7.44 26.41 10.49
CA ASN A 214 -7.51 26.13 9.06
C ASN A 214 -8.90 26.53 8.52
N HIS A 215 -8.96 27.52 7.64
CA HIS A 215 -10.21 28.07 7.07
C HIS A 215 -10.49 27.60 5.63
N GLU A 216 -9.78 26.60 5.11
CA GLU A 216 -9.93 26.22 3.70
C GLU A 216 -11.19 25.34 3.46
N GLU A 217 -12.09 25.84 2.60
CA GLU A 217 -13.18 25.08 1.98
C GLU A 217 -12.61 24.18 0.87
N HIS A 218 -12.60 22.87 1.10
CA HIS A 218 -12.05 21.90 0.14
C HIS A 218 -13.01 20.75 -0.15
N LEU A 219 -12.88 20.20 -1.36
CA LEU A 219 -13.75 19.15 -1.88
C LEU A 219 -13.68 17.85 -1.06
N PRO A 220 -14.81 17.17 -0.82
CA PRO A 220 -15.06 16.42 0.42
C PRO A 220 -14.52 14.98 0.44
N PHE A 221 -13.80 14.54 -0.60
CA PHE A 221 -13.37 13.14 -0.75
C PHE A 221 -11.98 12.84 -0.17
N PHE A 222 -11.24 13.87 0.27
CA PHE A 222 -9.87 13.74 0.74
C PHE A 222 -9.74 14.32 2.14
N ALA A 223 -9.30 13.48 3.10
CA ALA A 223 -8.91 13.95 4.42
C ALA A 223 -7.88 15.08 4.26
N THR A 224 -8.14 16.24 4.86
CA THR A 224 -7.23 17.40 4.91
C THR A 224 -6.04 17.05 5.80
N LYS A 225 -4.86 16.90 5.19
CA LYS A 225 -3.64 16.50 5.90
C LYS A 225 -2.70 17.68 6.03
N LYS A 226 -2.01 17.74 7.17
CA LYS A 226 -1.05 18.81 7.49
C LYS A 226 0.12 18.74 6.51
N LYS A 227 0.45 19.88 5.89
CA LYS A 227 1.67 20.04 5.09
C LYS A 227 2.87 19.51 5.87
N ALA A 228 3.76 18.78 5.19
CA ALA A 228 4.99 18.30 5.79
C ALA A 228 5.80 19.47 6.39
N ILE A 229 6.25 19.31 7.64
CA ILE A 229 7.12 20.27 8.31
C ILE A 229 8.43 20.36 7.52
N LYS A 230 8.84 21.57 7.13
CA LYS A 230 10.12 21.84 6.45
C LYS A 230 11.26 21.35 7.35
N ARG A 231 11.96 20.31 6.93
CA ARG A 231 13.10 19.68 7.63
C ARG A 231 14.42 20.18 7.05
N PRO A 232 15.59 19.93 7.70
CA PRO A 232 16.86 20.59 7.40
C PRO A 232 17.24 20.50 5.91
N ASP A 233 18.06 21.45 5.46
CA ASP A 233 18.51 21.55 4.08
C ASP A 233 19.26 20.27 3.66
N ILE A 234 18.59 19.42 2.87
CA ILE A 234 19.20 18.20 2.33
C ILE A 234 20.08 18.64 1.17
N ASP A 235 21.32 18.14 1.13
CA ASP A 235 22.25 18.44 0.04
C ASP A 235 21.56 18.31 -1.32
N THR A 236 21.54 19.41 -2.08
CA THR A 236 20.86 19.50 -3.37
C THR A 236 21.41 18.48 -4.36
N ALA A 237 22.70 18.13 -4.28
CA ALA A 237 23.32 17.13 -5.13
C ALA A 237 22.80 15.72 -4.80
N LEU A 238 22.66 15.40 -3.51
CA LEU A 238 22.07 14.15 -3.05
C LEU A 238 20.60 14.05 -3.43
N SER A 239 19.85 15.15 -3.25
CA SER A 239 18.43 15.22 -3.60
C SER A 239 18.20 14.93 -5.09
N ARG A 240 19.00 15.53 -5.98
CA ARG A 240 18.94 15.27 -7.43
C ARG A 240 19.24 13.81 -7.76
N LEU A 241 20.24 13.20 -7.11
CA LEU A 241 20.58 11.79 -7.31
C LEU A 241 19.41 10.88 -6.90
N VAL A 242 18.89 11.05 -5.69
CA VAL A 242 17.77 10.24 -5.17
C VAL A 242 16.53 10.38 -6.05
N VAL A 243 16.20 11.61 -6.45
CA VAL A 243 15.10 11.88 -7.39
C VAL A 243 15.32 11.17 -8.72
N ALA A 244 16.54 11.18 -9.27
CA ALA A 244 16.84 10.50 -10.53
C ALA A 244 16.63 8.99 -10.43
N PHE A 245 17.07 8.33 -9.35
CA PHE A 245 16.75 6.92 -9.09
C PHE A 245 15.24 6.66 -9.06
N ILE A 246 14.48 7.48 -8.34
CA ILE A 246 13.03 7.33 -8.20
C ILE A 246 12.31 7.52 -9.54
N VAL A 247 12.74 8.50 -10.35
CA VAL A 247 12.16 8.77 -11.69
C VAL A 247 12.45 7.61 -12.64
N CYS A 248 13.70 7.13 -12.70
CA CYS A 248 14.05 5.96 -13.50
C CYS A 248 13.25 4.74 -13.05
N ALA A 249 13.15 4.49 -11.75
CA ALA A 249 12.34 3.41 -11.20
C ALA A 249 10.88 3.51 -11.69
N ALA A 250 10.24 4.66 -11.52
CA ALA A 250 8.85 4.87 -11.93
C ALA A 250 8.63 4.66 -13.43
N ALA A 251 9.59 5.07 -14.27
CA ALA A 251 9.55 4.79 -15.70
C ALA A 251 9.59 3.27 -15.99
N TRP A 252 10.48 2.53 -15.33
CA TRP A 252 10.55 1.08 -15.45
C TRP A 252 9.32 0.36 -14.91
N LEU A 253 8.68 0.90 -13.86
CA LEU A 253 7.42 0.34 -13.37
C LEU A 253 6.34 0.38 -14.46
N VAL A 254 6.16 1.54 -15.08
CA VAL A 254 5.17 1.72 -16.15
C VAL A 254 5.51 0.83 -17.35
N ILE A 255 6.77 0.82 -17.80
CA ILE A 255 7.20 -0.03 -18.93
C ILE A 255 7.00 -1.51 -18.60
N GLY A 256 7.56 -1.98 -17.48
CA GLY A 256 7.52 -3.40 -17.09
C GLY A 256 6.09 -3.89 -16.89
N THR A 257 5.23 -3.08 -16.29
CA THR A 257 3.83 -3.47 -16.06
C THR A 257 2.97 -3.34 -17.31
N SER A 258 3.33 -2.47 -18.27
CA SER A 258 2.70 -2.47 -19.61
C SER A 258 3.00 -3.77 -20.36
N VAL A 259 4.24 -4.26 -20.29
CA VAL A 259 4.60 -5.58 -20.84
C VAL A 259 3.85 -6.70 -20.09
N GLY A 260 3.76 -6.61 -18.76
CA GLY A 260 3.02 -7.55 -17.93
C GLY A 260 1.54 -7.62 -18.29
N GLU A 261 0.89 -6.47 -18.48
CA GLU A 261 -0.51 -6.37 -18.88
C GLU A 261 -0.73 -6.98 -20.28
N TYR A 262 0.14 -6.64 -21.23
CA TYR A 262 0.10 -7.20 -22.58
C TYR A 262 0.18 -8.73 -22.59
N VAL A 263 1.15 -9.27 -21.86
CA VAL A 263 1.35 -10.72 -21.69
C VAL A 263 0.18 -11.33 -20.90
N GLY A 264 -0.43 -10.58 -19.98
CA GLY A 264 -1.64 -10.95 -19.26
C GLY A 264 -2.83 -11.16 -20.18
N ILE A 265 -3.04 -10.25 -21.13
CA ILE A 265 -4.08 -10.31 -22.16
C ILE A 265 -3.88 -11.51 -23.08
N LYS A 266 -2.63 -11.90 -23.39
CA LYS A 266 -2.34 -13.07 -24.23
C LYS A 266 -2.82 -14.42 -23.69
N PHE A 267 -3.12 -14.54 -22.40
CA PHE A 267 -3.78 -15.75 -21.88
C PHE A 267 -5.28 -15.80 -22.22
N VAL A 268 -5.89 -14.65 -22.47
CA VAL A 268 -7.31 -14.54 -22.86
C VAL A 268 -7.44 -14.50 -24.38
N SER A 269 -6.52 -13.82 -25.06
CA SER A 269 -6.44 -13.72 -26.52
C SER A 269 -5.02 -14.05 -27.00
N PRO A 270 -4.69 -15.35 -27.16
CA PRO A 270 -3.36 -15.78 -27.59
C PRO A 270 -2.98 -15.27 -28.99
N ASP A 271 -3.98 -15.11 -29.86
CA ASP A 271 -3.84 -14.69 -31.26
C ASP A 271 -3.90 -13.16 -31.45
N ALA A 272 -3.69 -12.37 -30.38
CA ALA A 272 -3.68 -10.91 -30.46
C ALA A 272 -2.61 -10.37 -31.44
N ASP A 273 -1.50 -11.09 -31.62
CA ASP A 273 -0.48 -10.84 -32.63
C ASP A 273 0.38 -12.11 -32.86
N HIS A 274 1.16 -12.11 -33.94
CA HIS A 274 2.09 -13.20 -34.27
C HIS A 274 3.56 -12.71 -34.42
N ILE A 275 3.90 -11.59 -33.80
CA ILE A 275 5.24 -11.00 -33.90
C ILE A 275 6.17 -11.72 -32.93
N SER A 276 7.28 -12.28 -33.43
CA SER A 276 8.20 -13.10 -32.61
C SER A 276 8.78 -12.34 -31.41
N TRP A 277 9.08 -11.06 -31.56
CA TRP A 277 9.56 -10.16 -30.51
C TRP A 277 8.53 -9.94 -29.39
N LEU A 278 7.24 -10.04 -29.73
CA LEU A 278 6.14 -9.87 -28.79
C LEU A 278 5.57 -11.20 -28.28
N SER A 279 6.18 -12.32 -28.65
CA SER A 279 5.74 -13.65 -28.19
C SER A 279 5.77 -13.76 -26.65
N PHE A 280 4.84 -14.56 -26.11
CA PHE A 280 4.72 -14.76 -24.66
C PHE A 280 6.03 -15.20 -24.02
N GLY A 281 6.72 -16.17 -24.63
CA GLY A 281 7.97 -16.73 -24.13
C GLY A 281 9.12 -15.72 -24.04
N ARG A 282 9.11 -14.67 -24.87
CA ARG A 282 10.12 -13.59 -24.81
C ARG A 282 9.70 -12.45 -23.91
N LEU A 283 8.42 -12.07 -23.92
CA LEU A 283 7.96 -10.93 -23.12
C LEU A 283 7.76 -11.24 -21.64
N ARG A 284 7.50 -12.50 -21.26
CA ARG A 284 7.44 -12.90 -19.83
C ARG A 284 8.75 -12.52 -19.09
N PRO A 285 9.95 -12.95 -19.53
CA PRO A 285 11.17 -12.57 -18.84
C PRO A 285 11.47 -11.07 -18.98
N VAL A 286 11.05 -10.39 -20.06
CA VAL A 286 11.15 -8.92 -20.16
C VAL A 286 10.34 -8.25 -19.06
N HIS A 287 9.07 -8.64 -18.86
CA HIS A 287 8.23 -8.14 -17.77
C HIS A 287 8.95 -8.33 -16.43
N THR A 288 9.30 -9.57 -16.12
CA THR A 288 9.92 -9.97 -14.86
C THR A 288 11.19 -9.16 -14.57
N ASN A 289 12.14 -9.13 -15.51
CA ASN A 289 13.42 -8.44 -15.31
C ASN A 289 13.24 -6.91 -15.25
N THR A 290 12.28 -6.35 -16.00
CA THR A 290 11.98 -4.93 -15.93
C THR A 290 11.42 -4.53 -14.57
N VAL A 291 10.51 -5.31 -14.00
CA VAL A 291 9.93 -4.99 -12.69
C VAL A 291 10.89 -5.29 -11.53
N PHE A 292 11.75 -6.31 -11.64
CA PHE A 292 12.73 -6.68 -10.61
C PHE A 292 13.96 -5.77 -10.62
N TRP A 293 14.68 -5.73 -11.74
CA TRP A 293 15.96 -5.03 -11.86
C TRP A 293 15.80 -3.56 -12.23
N GLY A 294 14.73 -3.20 -12.96
CA GLY A 294 14.38 -1.82 -13.28
C GLY A 294 13.63 -1.14 -12.14
N TRP A 295 12.38 -1.51 -11.90
CA TRP A 295 11.53 -0.84 -10.91
C TRP A 295 12.02 -1.03 -9.47
N ALA A 296 11.94 -2.25 -8.95
CA ALA A 296 12.12 -2.49 -7.52
C ALA A 296 13.56 -2.16 -7.07
N SER A 297 14.55 -2.61 -7.84
CA SER A 297 15.97 -2.36 -7.51
C SER A 297 16.34 -0.88 -7.52
N LEU A 298 15.91 -0.09 -8.52
CA LEU A 298 16.21 1.34 -8.54
C LEU A 298 15.43 2.12 -7.47
N ALA A 299 14.18 1.74 -7.19
CA ALA A 299 13.41 2.34 -6.10
C ALA A 299 14.10 2.10 -4.74
N MET A 300 14.50 0.85 -4.48
CA MET A 300 15.23 0.48 -3.26
C MET A 300 16.55 1.23 -3.14
N LEU A 301 17.38 1.21 -4.18
CA LEU A 301 18.67 1.90 -4.18
C LEU A 301 18.54 3.40 -4.00
N GLY A 302 17.59 4.05 -4.68
CA GLY A 302 17.31 5.47 -4.51
C GLY A 302 16.95 5.82 -3.07
N LEU A 303 16.08 5.02 -2.44
CA LEU A 303 15.73 5.16 -1.03
C LEU A 303 16.94 4.87 -0.11
N GLY A 304 17.77 3.89 -0.44
CA GLY A 304 19.01 3.59 0.28
C GLY A 304 20.01 4.74 0.27
N TYR A 305 20.19 5.41 -0.88
CA TYR A 305 21.04 6.60 -1.01
C TYR A 305 20.56 7.76 -0.14
N TYR A 306 19.26 7.83 0.17
CA TYR A 306 18.72 8.77 1.15
C TYR A 306 18.93 8.28 2.59
N ILE A 307 18.62 7.01 2.87
CA ILE A 307 18.61 6.47 4.25
C ILE A 307 20.03 6.40 4.82
N ILE A 308 21.01 5.85 4.10
CA ILE A 308 22.34 5.54 4.65
C ILE A 308 23.09 6.77 5.17
N PRO A 309 23.21 7.88 4.40
CA PRO A 309 23.80 9.12 4.92
C PRO A 309 23.01 9.67 6.11
N THR A 310 21.68 9.60 6.05
CA THR A 310 20.80 10.16 7.08
C THR A 310 20.95 9.44 8.42
N VAL A 311 20.96 8.11 8.43
CA VAL A 311 21.11 7.34 9.68
C VAL A 311 22.54 7.33 10.20
N SER A 312 23.52 7.56 9.33
CA SER A 312 24.94 7.71 9.69
C SER A 312 25.28 9.12 10.16
N ASN A 313 24.33 10.06 10.03
CA ASN A 313 24.49 11.49 10.31
C ASN A 313 25.74 12.09 9.64
N THR A 314 25.97 11.76 8.38
CA THR A 314 27.12 12.22 7.60
C THR A 314 26.76 12.36 6.13
N LYS A 315 27.56 13.09 5.36
CA LYS A 315 27.34 13.25 3.91
C LYS A 315 27.68 11.95 3.18
N LEU A 316 26.98 11.67 2.08
CA LEU A 316 27.34 10.54 1.21
C LEU A 316 28.80 10.68 0.75
N TYR A 317 29.56 9.58 0.80
CA TYR A 317 30.98 9.60 0.45
C TYR A 317 31.26 10.15 -0.96
N SER A 318 30.51 9.70 -1.97
CA SER A 318 30.67 10.17 -3.36
C SER A 318 29.35 10.21 -4.11
N ILE A 319 28.91 11.40 -4.53
CA ILE A 319 27.74 11.58 -5.41
C ILE A 319 28.02 11.01 -6.80
N LYS A 320 29.25 11.16 -7.31
CA LYS A 320 29.66 10.66 -8.65
C LYS A 320 29.48 9.14 -8.77
N TRP A 321 29.84 8.40 -7.72
CA TRP A 321 29.70 6.94 -7.71
C TRP A 321 28.24 6.51 -7.74
N GLY A 322 27.34 7.30 -7.13
CA GLY A 322 25.90 7.09 -7.23
C GLY A 322 25.37 7.25 -8.66
N TRP A 323 25.85 8.27 -9.39
CA TRP A 323 25.49 8.45 -10.80
C TRP A 323 26.01 7.31 -11.68
N TYR A 324 27.24 6.85 -11.46
CA TYR A 324 27.77 5.69 -12.19
C TYR A 324 26.95 4.43 -11.93
N ALA A 325 26.58 4.16 -10.66
CA ALA A 325 25.70 3.04 -10.32
C ALA A 325 24.33 3.15 -11.03
N LEU A 326 23.72 4.34 -11.03
CA LEU A 326 22.46 4.58 -11.72
C LEU A 326 22.56 4.29 -13.22
N ILE A 327 23.60 4.80 -13.89
CA ILE A 327 23.82 4.61 -15.33
C ILE A 327 24.03 3.13 -15.64
N LEU A 328 24.92 2.45 -14.90
CA LEU A 328 25.23 1.03 -15.14
C LEU A 328 24.01 0.13 -14.97
N ILE A 329 23.19 0.36 -13.95
CA ILE A 329 21.96 -0.42 -13.72
C ILE A 329 20.95 -0.18 -14.84
N ASN A 330 20.73 1.08 -15.26
CA ASN A 330 19.84 1.35 -16.39
C ASN A 330 20.35 0.74 -17.69
N LEU A 331 21.66 0.78 -17.95
CA LEU A 331 22.27 0.12 -19.10
C LEU A 331 22.03 -1.40 -19.06
N ALA A 332 22.19 -2.04 -17.90
CA ALA A 332 21.90 -3.47 -17.73
C ALA A 332 20.43 -3.78 -18.07
N VAL A 333 19.48 -2.99 -17.58
CA VAL A 333 18.05 -3.21 -17.83
C VAL A 333 17.68 -2.97 -19.30
N ILE A 334 18.19 -1.89 -19.93
CA ILE A 334 17.94 -1.59 -21.34
C ILE A 334 18.50 -2.70 -22.23
N THR A 335 19.79 -3.00 -22.09
CA THR A 335 20.47 -3.98 -22.93
C THR A 335 19.91 -5.38 -22.70
N GLY A 336 19.65 -5.76 -21.45
CA GLY A 336 19.05 -7.03 -21.09
C GLY A 336 17.66 -7.21 -21.71
N ASN A 337 16.77 -6.23 -21.58
CA ASN A 337 15.43 -6.32 -22.18
C ASN A 337 15.49 -6.44 -23.71
N ILE A 338 16.38 -5.70 -24.38
CA ILE A 338 16.57 -5.82 -25.84
C ILE A 338 17.07 -7.21 -26.21
N CYS A 339 18.04 -7.77 -25.46
CA CYS A 339 18.52 -9.13 -25.66
C CYS A 339 17.39 -10.15 -25.51
N LEU A 340 16.57 -10.04 -24.46
CA LEU A 340 15.44 -10.96 -24.22
C LEU A 340 14.40 -10.89 -25.34
N MET A 341 14.06 -9.69 -25.82
CA MET A 341 13.15 -9.52 -26.98
C MET A 341 13.74 -10.11 -28.27
N ALA A 342 15.06 -10.03 -28.45
CA ALA A 342 15.78 -10.67 -29.55
C ALA A 342 15.88 -12.20 -29.40
N GLY A 343 15.53 -12.76 -28.23
CA GLY A 343 15.67 -14.19 -27.93
C GLY A 343 17.04 -14.60 -27.42
N ILE A 344 17.91 -13.64 -27.10
CA ILE A 344 19.22 -13.86 -26.48
C ILE A 344 19.02 -13.86 -24.96
N ASN A 345 19.09 -15.03 -24.34
CA ASN A 345 18.93 -15.18 -22.90
C ASN A 345 19.97 -16.14 -22.31
N ASN A 346 20.10 -16.11 -20.99
CA ASN A 346 20.91 -17.02 -20.20
C ASN A 346 20.05 -18.23 -19.78
N ALA A 347 19.92 -19.17 -20.71
CA ALA A 347 18.98 -20.30 -20.71
C ALA A 347 18.59 -20.88 -19.33
N GLY A 348 17.29 -21.18 -19.17
CA GLY A 348 16.74 -22.06 -18.12
C GLY A 348 16.55 -21.47 -16.72
N GLY A 349 17.19 -20.34 -16.38
CA GLY A 349 17.09 -19.73 -15.06
C GLY A 349 16.06 -18.61 -14.94
N GLU A 350 14.96 -18.84 -14.22
CA GLU A 350 13.99 -17.80 -13.86
C GLU A 350 14.65 -16.68 -13.03
N TYR A 351 14.33 -15.43 -13.35
CA TYR A 351 14.97 -14.20 -12.80
C TYR A 351 16.46 -14.05 -13.16
N ARG A 352 17.04 -15.01 -13.90
CA ARG A 352 18.45 -15.08 -14.29
C ARG A 352 18.62 -14.94 -15.81
N GLU A 353 17.63 -14.37 -16.50
CA GLU A 353 17.55 -14.48 -17.96
C GLU A 353 18.50 -13.52 -18.70
N TYR A 354 18.96 -12.45 -18.06
CA TYR A 354 20.03 -11.62 -18.61
C TYR A 354 21.32 -12.41 -18.78
N THR A 355 22.07 -12.16 -19.84
CA THR A 355 23.39 -12.79 -20.01
C THR A 355 24.39 -12.24 -19.00
N TRP A 356 25.40 -13.04 -18.65
CA TRP A 356 26.40 -12.63 -17.66
C TRP A 356 27.09 -11.29 -17.98
N PRO A 357 27.37 -10.89 -19.26
CA PRO A 357 27.97 -9.58 -19.54
C PRO A 357 27.00 -8.43 -19.24
N VAL A 358 25.71 -8.62 -19.50
CA VAL A 358 24.67 -7.65 -19.17
C VAL A 358 24.54 -7.52 -17.65
N MET A 359 24.46 -8.66 -16.95
CA MET A 359 24.32 -8.65 -15.49
C MET A 359 25.58 -8.12 -14.79
N ALA A 360 26.77 -8.26 -15.38
CA ALA A 360 28.00 -7.68 -14.84
C ALA A 360 27.88 -6.15 -14.67
N LEU A 361 27.19 -5.45 -15.56
CA LEU A 361 26.92 -4.01 -15.42
C LEU A 361 26.12 -3.72 -14.13
N PHE A 362 25.08 -4.51 -13.86
CA PHE A 362 24.28 -4.41 -12.64
C PHE A 362 25.14 -4.71 -11.41
N GLY A 363 25.92 -5.79 -11.44
CA GLY A 363 26.85 -6.17 -10.37
C GLY A 363 27.90 -5.10 -10.06
N ILE A 364 28.49 -4.45 -11.07
CA ILE A 364 29.44 -3.34 -10.89
C ILE A 364 28.71 -2.14 -10.27
N GLY A 365 27.50 -1.81 -10.71
CA GLY A 365 26.68 -0.76 -10.10
C GLY A 365 26.39 -1.00 -8.62
N LEU A 366 26.08 -2.26 -8.25
CA LEU A 366 25.91 -2.66 -6.85
C LEU A 366 27.22 -2.58 -6.06
N ALA A 367 28.34 -3.01 -6.63
CA ALA A 367 29.65 -2.93 -5.97
C ALA A 367 30.06 -1.48 -5.70
N LEU A 368 29.83 -0.57 -6.65
CA LEU A 368 30.03 0.87 -6.45
C LEU A 368 29.13 1.42 -5.35
N THR A 369 27.86 1.02 -5.33
CA THR A 369 26.91 1.39 -4.27
C THR A 369 27.39 0.92 -2.90
N LEU A 370 27.77 -0.35 -2.79
CA LEU A 370 28.25 -0.96 -1.55
C LEU A 370 29.49 -0.26 -1.02
N ALA A 371 30.48 -0.02 -1.89
CA ALA A 371 31.69 0.69 -1.53
C ALA A 371 31.40 2.13 -1.07
N ASN A 372 30.44 2.80 -1.71
CA ASN A 372 29.99 4.14 -1.32
C ASN A 372 29.31 4.13 0.07
N PHE A 373 28.46 3.15 0.34
CA PHE A 373 27.78 2.98 1.62
C PHE A 373 28.76 2.63 2.74
N PHE A 374 29.68 1.69 2.53
CA PHE A 374 30.71 1.38 3.53
C PHE A 374 31.55 2.59 3.89
N LYS A 375 32.03 3.34 2.89
CA LYS A 375 32.84 4.55 3.14
C LYS A 375 32.03 5.67 3.81
N THR A 376 30.72 5.72 3.58
CA THR A 376 29.81 6.65 4.27
C THR A 376 29.63 6.23 5.73
N ILE A 377 29.34 4.96 6.00
CA ILE A 377 29.16 4.42 7.36
C ILE A 377 30.45 4.47 8.18
N ALA A 378 31.62 4.30 7.54
CA ALA A 378 32.92 4.44 8.19
C ALA A 378 33.19 5.87 8.68
N ARG A 379 32.51 6.87 8.10
CA ARG A 379 32.58 8.30 8.48
C ARG A 379 31.37 8.75 9.30
N ARG A 380 30.61 7.81 9.86
CA ARG A 380 29.44 8.12 10.68
C ARG A 380 29.86 8.89 11.93
N THR A 381 28.98 9.77 12.40
CA THR A 381 29.18 10.44 13.70
C THR A 381 28.47 9.72 14.85
N THR A 382 27.68 8.68 14.54
CA THR A 382 26.95 7.88 15.54
C THR A 382 27.81 6.73 16.04
N HIS A 383 27.72 6.38 17.33
CA HIS A 383 28.46 5.23 17.88
C HIS A 383 28.00 3.92 17.22
N GLU A 384 26.69 3.68 17.27
CA GLU A 384 26.05 2.49 16.67
C GLU A 384 25.65 2.72 15.22
N ILE A 385 25.63 1.63 14.45
CA ILE A 385 25.02 1.61 13.12
C ILE A 385 23.54 1.29 13.30
N TYR A 386 22.67 2.18 12.83
CA TYR A 386 21.22 1.96 12.94
C TYR A 386 20.77 0.72 12.15
N ILE A 387 19.75 0.02 12.66
CA ILE A 387 19.31 -1.26 12.12
C ILE A 387 18.93 -1.22 10.64
N SER A 388 18.36 -0.12 10.13
CA SER A 388 18.07 0.02 8.68
C SER A 388 19.34 -0.10 7.83
N GLY A 389 20.47 0.40 8.33
CA GLY A 389 21.77 0.29 7.68
C GLY A 389 22.25 -1.16 7.58
N TRP A 390 21.98 -1.99 8.59
CA TRP A 390 22.36 -3.41 8.58
C TRP A 390 21.63 -4.14 7.45
N TYR A 391 20.30 -4.01 7.40
CA TYR A 391 19.46 -4.63 6.38
C TYR A 391 19.83 -4.19 4.96
N ILE A 392 20.00 -2.87 4.74
CA ILE A 392 20.31 -2.32 3.41
C ILE A 392 21.70 -2.78 2.92
N VAL A 393 22.72 -2.70 3.76
CA VAL A 393 24.09 -3.09 3.38
C VAL A 393 24.18 -4.60 3.17
N ALA A 394 23.62 -5.40 4.08
CA ALA A 394 23.62 -6.83 3.96
C ALA A 394 22.87 -7.31 2.71
N ALA A 395 21.75 -6.66 2.35
CA ALA A 395 21.03 -6.99 1.13
C ALA A 395 21.89 -6.78 -0.13
N ILE A 396 22.63 -5.68 -0.22
CA ILE A 396 23.55 -5.44 -1.34
C ILE A 396 24.69 -6.48 -1.37
N MET A 397 25.21 -6.86 -0.20
CA MET A 397 26.23 -7.92 -0.11
C MET A 397 25.69 -9.25 -0.63
N PHE A 398 24.49 -9.66 -0.20
CA PHE A 398 23.87 -10.89 -0.70
C PHE A 398 23.57 -10.81 -2.20
N ALA A 399 23.10 -9.66 -2.70
CA ALA A 399 22.88 -9.46 -4.14
C ALA A 399 24.17 -9.63 -4.96
N LEU A 400 25.30 -9.15 -4.47
CA LEU A 400 26.61 -9.37 -5.12
C LEU A 400 27.04 -10.84 -5.07
N VAL A 401 26.87 -11.50 -3.92
CA VAL A 401 27.17 -12.93 -3.77
C VAL A 401 26.36 -13.75 -4.76
N ILE A 402 25.04 -13.54 -4.84
CA ILE A 402 24.21 -14.30 -5.80
C ILE A 402 24.51 -13.94 -7.24
N THR A 403 24.92 -12.70 -7.54
CA THR A 403 25.34 -12.33 -8.89
C THR A 403 26.57 -13.12 -9.32
N LEU A 404 27.56 -13.27 -8.43
CA LEU A 404 28.76 -14.08 -8.72
C LEU A 404 28.45 -15.57 -8.78
N VAL A 405 27.78 -16.10 -7.76
CA VAL A 405 27.45 -17.53 -7.68
C VAL A 405 26.60 -17.92 -8.89
N ALA A 406 25.56 -17.16 -9.23
CA ALA A 406 24.59 -17.56 -10.25
C ALA A 406 25.03 -17.28 -11.70
N TYR A 407 25.80 -16.24 -11.99
CA TYR A 407 26.10 -15.84 -13.38
C TYR A 407 27.47 -16.25 -13.91
N LEU A 408 28.38 -16.78 -13.07
CA LEU A 408 29.67 -17.28 -13.55
C LEU A 408 29.48 -18.61 -14.32
N PRO A 409 29.77 -18.67 -15.63
CA PRO A 409 29.29 -19.75 -16.49
C PRO A 409 30.08 -21.06 -16.41
N TRP A 410 31.18 -21.11 -15.65
CA TRP A 410 32.20 -22.18 -15.76
C TRP A 410 32.17 -23.24 -14.67
N TRP A 411 31.21 -23.22 -13.74
CA TRP A 411 31.23 -24.14 -12.58
C TRP A 411 29.89 -24.83 -12.28
N GLN A 412 28.80 -24.42 -12.92
CA GLN A 412 27.46 -25.00 -12.72
C GLN A 412 27.17 -26.01 -13.83
N ASN A 413 26.84 -27.25 -13.48
CA ASN A 413 26.44 -28.29 -14.45
C ASN A 413 25.39 -29.23 -13.84
N GLY A 414 24.49 -29.74 -14.68
CA GLY A 414 23.50 -30.76 -14.30
C GLY A 414 22.67 -30.37 -13.07
N LEU A 415 22.56 -31.26 -12.08
CA LEU A 415 21.83 -31.00 -10.84
C LEU A 415 22.38 -29.81 -10.04
N GLY A 416 23.68 -29.52 -10.16
CA GLY A 416 24.31 -28.37 -9.51
C GLY A 416 23.75 -27.05 -10.01
N GLU A 417 23.47 -26.95 -11.31
CA GLU A 417 22.83 -25.75 -11.88
C GLU A 417 21.41 -25.56 -11.33
N THR A 418 20.61 -26.62 -11.23
CA THR A 418 19.26 -26.55 -10.65
C THR A 418 19.29 -26.10 -9.19
N ILE A 419 20.21 -26.64 -8.38
CA ILE A 419 20.36 -26.26 -6.97
C ILE A 419 20.75 -24.77 -6.86
N VAL A 420 21.72 -24.33 -7.67
CA VAL A 420 22.16 -22.93 -7.68
C VAL A 420 21.04 -22.00 -8.18
N GLN A 421 20.25 -22.43 -9.15
CA GLN A 421 19.08 -21.69 -9.62
C GLN A 421 18.05 -21.50 -8.49
N GLY A 422 17.74 -22.55 -7.73
CA GLY A 422 16.82 -22.45 -6.60
C GLY A 422 17.35 -21.54 -5.49
N TYR A 423 18.65 -21.66 -5.19
CA TYR A 423 19.33 -20.75 -4.29
C TYR A 423 19.25 -19.30 -4.78
N TYR A 424 19.53 -19.04 -6.06
CA TYR A 424 19.47 -17.72 -6.67
C TYR A 424 18.07 -17.10 -6.63
N MET A 425 17.04 -17.83 -7.09
CA MET A 425 15.66 -17.35 -7.12
C MET A 425 15.21 -16.91 -5.73
N HIS A 426 15.41 -17.78 -4.75
CA HIS A 426 14.95 -17.52 -3.40
C HIS A 426 15.74 -16.38 -2.76
N MET A 427 17.08 -16.45 -2.80
CA MET A 427 17.95 -15.40 -2.25
C MET A 427 17.73 -14.04 -2.90
N GLY A 428 17.42 -13.99 -4.20
CA GLY A 428 17.03 -12.76 -4.89
C GLY A 428 15.78 -12.14 -4.25
N VAL A 429 14.72 -12.92 -4.05
CA VAL A 429 13.48 -12.40 -3.46
C VAL A 429 13.66 -12.02 -1.99
N GLY A 430 14.27 -12.87 -1.18
CA GLY A 430 14.34 -12.61 0.27
C GLY A 430 15.51 -11.78 0.73
N MET A 431 16.71 -12.03 0.22
CA MET A 431 17.92 -11.37 0.71
C MET A 431 18.23 -10.10 -0.06
N TRP A 432 17.83 -9.99 -1.33
CA TRP A 432 17.91 -8.72 -2.05
C TRP A 432 16.66 -7.88 -1.84
N PHE A 433 15.48 -8.30 -2.35
CA PHE A 433 14.30 -7.44 -2.33
C PHE A 433 13.69 -7.26 -0.93
N MET A 434 13.35 -8.35 -0.25
CA MET A 434 12.70 -8.28 1.06
C MET A 434 13.62 -7.65 2.10
N PHE A 435 14.85 -8.14 2.23
CA PHE A 435 15.78 -7.68 3.26
C PHE A 435 16.09 -6.18 3.12
N PHE A 436 16.34 -5.70 1.91
CA PHE A 436 16.54 -4.28 1.66
C PHE A 436 15.29 -3.47 2.04
N THR A 437 14.11 -3.94 1.61
CA THR A 437 12.83 -3.28 1.87
C THR A 437 12.51 -3.22 3.35
N LEU A 438 12.80 -4.27 4.14
CA LEU A 438 12.68 -4.23 5.58
C LEU A 438 13.55 -3.11 6.18
N GLY A 439 14.77 -2.92 5.68
CA GLY A 439 15.61 -1.77 6.03
C GLY A 439 14.95 -0.42 5.75
N ILE A 440 14.26 -0.28 4.61
CA ILE A 440 13.48 0.91 4.27
C ILE A 440 12.35 1.14 5.29
N VAL A 441 11.62 0.08 5.66
CA VAL A 441 10.53 0.14 6.64
C VAL A 441 11.04 0.53 8.02
N TYR A 442 12.15 -0.07 8.48
CA TYR A 442 12.78 0.27 9.77
C TYR A 442 13.17 1.75 9.89
N TYR A 443 13.42 2.43 8.77
CA TYR A 443 13.66 3.86 8.77
C TYR A 443 12.36 4.68 8.65
N PHE A 444 11.56 4.44 7.61
CA PHE A 444 10.44 5.34 7.27
C PHE A 444 9.23 5.13 8.17
N LEU A 445 8.91 3.91 8.61
CA LEU A 445 7.73 3.66 9.44
C LEU A 445 7.75 4.43 10.78
N PRO A 446 8.78 4.28 11.64
CA PRO A 446 8.86 5.05 12.89
C PRO A 446 8.90 6.55 12.62
N GLN A 447 9.56 6.97 11.53
CA GLN A 447 9.63 8.36 11.12
C GLN A 447 8.26 8.95 10.73
N GLN A 448 7.41 8.21 10.00
CA GLN A 448 6.05 8.64 9.65
C GLN A 448 5.13 8.67 10.87
N LEU A 449 5.32 7.74 11.80
CA LEU A 449 4.55 7.71 13.05
C LEU A 449 5.03 8.74 14.08
N ASN A 450 6.24 9.28 13.90
CA ASN A 450 6.95 10.09 14.87
C ASN A 450 7.05 9.39 16.23
N LYS A 451 7.43 8.11 16.18
CA LYS A 451 7.62 7.25 17.35
C LYS A 451 8.86 6.37 17.17
N PRO A 452 9.53 5.97 18.25
CA PRO A 452 10.55 4.93 18.15
C PRO A 452 9.92 3.62 17.67
N ILE A 453 10.74 2.79 17.03
CA ILE A 453 10.36 1.42 16.70
C ILE A 453 10.01 0.67 18.00
N TYR A 454 9.01 -0.21 17.96
CA TYR A 454 8.48 -0.85 19.16
C TYR A 454 9.53 -1.62 19.97
N SER A 455 10.31 -2.48 19.33
CA SER A 455 11.35 -3.27 20.01
C SER A 455 12.61 -3.39 19.15
N TYR A 456 13.72 -2.91 19.70
CA TYR A 456 15.03 -3.06 19.08
C TYR A 456 15.47 -4.54 19.04
N SER A 457 15.26 -5.28 20.13
CA SER A 457 15.60 -6.71 20.23
C SER A 457 14.84 -7.57 19.23
N LEU A 458 13.55 -7.28 18.97
CA LEU A 458 12.79 -7.96 17.91
C LEU A 458 13.38 -7.66 16.53
N GLY A 459 13.91 -6.45 16.31
CA GLY A 459 14.60 -6.10 15.08
C GLY A 459 15.88 -6.93 14.89
N ILE A 460 16.69 -7.08 15.94
CA ILE A 460 17.91 -7.92 15.92
C ILE A 460 17.55 -9.38 15.67
N LEU A 461 16.54 -9.91 16.38
CA LEU A 461 16.08 -11.29 16.20
C LEU A 461 15.63 -11.52 14.76
N ALA A 462 14.80 -10.62 14.22
CA ALA A 462 14.35 -10.71 12.83
C ALA A 462 15.53 -10.70 11.85
N PHE A 463 16.54 -9.86 12.08
CA PHE A 463 17.69 -9.73 11.18
C PHE A 463 18.50 -11.03 11.11
N TRP A 464 18.91 -11.57 12.27
CA TRP A 464 19.75 -12.76 12.31
C TRP A 464 18.99 -14.04 11.98
N ALA A 465 17.74 -14.17 12.43
CA ALA A 465 16.91 -15.31 12.08
C ALA A 465 16.59 -15.34 10.57
N GLN A 466 16.39 -14.18 9.94
CA GLN A 466 16.24 -14.08 8.49
C GLN A 466 17.48 -14.64 7.79
N ILE A 467 18.69 -14.18 8.15
CA ILE A 467 19.93 -14.68 7.53
C ILE A 467 20.05 -16.20 7.71
N PHE A 468 19.84 -16.69 8.93
CA PHE A 468 19.99 -18.11 9.24
C PHE A 468 19.00 -18.99 8.47
N PHE A 469 17.69 -18.70 8.57
CA PHE A 469 16.68 -19.54 7.96
C PHE A 469 16.57 -19.33 6.45
N TYR A 470 16.66 -18.10 5.95
CA TYR A 470 16.35 -17.82 4.54
C TYR A 470 17.38 -18.40 3.57
N THR A 471 18.65 -18.44 3.97
CA THR A 471 19.75 -18.92 3.12
C THR A 471 19.68 -20.41 2.76
N VAL A 472 18.90 -21.21 3.49
CA VAL A 472 18.81 -22.66 3.28
C VAL A 472 17.54 -23.10 2.53
N ILE A 473 16.69 -22.16 2.12
CA ILE A 473 15.33 -22.47 1.62
C ILE A 473 15.28 -22.72 0.10
N GLY A 474 16.33 -22.38 -0.66
CA GLY A 474 16.28 -22.35 -2.12
C GLY A 474 15.69 -23.59 -2.82
N THR A 475 15.89 -24.79 -2.28
CA THR A 475 15.39 -26.04 -2.87
C THR A 475 13.90 -26.31 -2.63
N HIS A 476 13.19 -25.47 -1.87
CA HIS A 476 11.73 -25.60 -1.70
C HIS A 476 10.94 -25.35 -3.01
N HIS A 477 11.56 -24.73 -4.01
CA HIS A 477 11.01 -24.56 -5.36
C HIS A 477 11.03 -25.86 -6.17
N PHE A 478 11.73 -26.88 -5.68
CA PHE A 478 12.01 -28.12 -6.39
C PHE A 478 11.66 -29.34 -5.54
N VAL A 479 10.63 -29.21 -4.70
CA VAL A 479 10.08 -30.34 -3.96
C VAL A 479 9.50 -31.35 -4.96
N PHE A 480 9.77 -32.64 -4.75
CA PHE A 480 9.51 -33.73 -5.71
C PHE A 480 10.31 -33.72 -7.02
N SER A 481 11.35 -32.90 -7.13
CA SER A 481 12.32 -32.98 -8.24
C SER A 481 13.38 -34.08 -8.00
N SER A 482 14.33 -34.19 -8.95
CA SER A 482 15.52 -35.03 -8.86
C SER A 482 16.57 -34.56 -7.84
N ILE A 483 16.35 -33.42 -7.16
CA ILE A 483 17.24 -32.95 -6.07
C ILE A 483 17.16 -33.91 -4.88
N PRO A 484 18.27 -34.21 -4.18
CA PRO A 484 18.27 -35.10 -3.02
C PRO A 484 17.19 -34.75 -1.97
N TRP A 485 16.46 -35.77 -1.52
CA TRP A 485 15.31 -35.61 -0.62
C TRP A 485 15.65 -34.93 0.71
N TRP A 486 16.85 -35.17 1.23
CA TRP A 486 17.34 -34.52 2.45
C TRP A 486 17.45 -33.00 2.26
N LEU A 487 17.93 -32.56 1.10
CA LEU A 487 18.11 -31.13 0.80
C LEU A 487 16.75 -30.44 0.63
N GLN A 488 15.78 -31.11 0.01
CA GLN A 488 14.39 -30.63 -0.03
C GLN A 488 13.81 -30.50 1.40
N THR A 489 14.05 -31.51 2.26
CA THR A 489 13.57 -31.50 3.65
C THR A 489 14.18 -30.35 4.47
N THR A 490 15.49 -30.10 4.32
CA THR A 490 16.16 -28.97 4.97
C THR A 490 15.54 -27.63 4.57
N ALA A 491 15.23 -27.44 3.28
CA ALA A 491 14.58 -26.22 2.82
C ALA A 491 13.15 -26.05 3.34
N ILE A 492 12.39 -27.14 3.51
CA ILE A 492 11.06 -27.11 4.14
C ILE A 492 11.20 -26.70 5.61
N VAL A 493 12.17 -27.26 6.35
CA VAL A 493 12.44 -26.88 7.74
C VAL A 493 12.85 -25.41 7.84
N GLY A 494 13.72 -24.94 6.95
CA GLY A 494 14.05 -23.51 6.84
C GLY A 494 12.83 -22.64 6.58
N SER A 495 11.93 -23.08 5.68
CA SER A 495 10.68 -22.39 5.35
C SER A 495 9.75 -22.28 6.55
N ILE A 496 9.71 -23.29 7.41
CA ILE A 496 8.97 -23.24 8.69
C ILE A 496 9.65 -22.28 9.66
N GLY A 497 10.98 -22.32 9.74
CA GLY A 497 11.77 -21.43 10.58
C GLY A 497 11.53 -19.95 10.29
N MET A 498 11.16 -19.60 9.06
CA MET A 498 10.79 -18.23 8.65
C MET A 498 9.64 -17.61 9.43
N ILE A 499 8.81 -18.41 10.11
CA ILE A 499 7.78 -17.91 11.03
C ILE A 499 8.41 -16.99 12.11
N ILE A 500 9.64 -17.29 12.54
CA ILE A 500 10.35 -16.51 13.57
C ILE A 500 10.68 -15.08 13.09
N PRO A 501 11.49 -14.87 12.02
CA PRO A 501 11.80 -13.52 11.55
C PRO A 501 10.57 -12.77 11.02
N VAL A 502 9.62 -13.48 10.38
CA VAL A 502 8.37 -12.86 9.89
C VAL A 502 7.53 -12.38 11.06
N GLY A 503 7.29 -13.23 12.06
CA GLY A 503 6.53 -12.87 13.26
C GLY A 503 7.18 -11.76 14.07
N ALA A 504 8.51 -11.78 14.22
CA ALA A 504 9.27 -10.73 14.89
C ALA A 504 9.15 -9.39 14.15
N GLY A 505 9.37 -9.38 12.82
CA GLY A 505 9.24 -8.18 12.00
C GLY A 505 7.82 -7.61 11.99
N PHE A 506 6.81 -8.47 11.77
CA PHE A 506 5.39 -8.07 11.77
C PHE A 506 4.98 -7.47 13.10
N THR A 507 5.30 -8.14 14.21
CA THR A 507 5.00 -7.65 15.56
C THR A 507 5.67 -6.30 15.80
N ASN A 508 6.93 -6.15 15.39
CA ASN A 508 7.66 -4.90 15.56
C ASN A 508 6.99 -3.75 14.80
N PHE A 509 6.59 -3.97 13.55
CA PHE A 509 5.95 -2.93 12.74
C PHE A 509 4.53 -2.61 13.21
N ILE A 510 3.69 -3.62 13.46
CA ILE A 510 2.29 -3.40 13.87
C ILE A 510 2.21 -2.76 15.25
N MET A 511 3.07 -3.16 16.20
CA MET A 511 3.08 -2.58 17.55
C MET A 511 3.67 -1.17 17.57
N THR A 512 4.43 -0.76 16.54
CA THR A 512 4.87 0.63 16.40
C THR A 512 3.68 1.58 16.16
N PHE A 513 2.57 1.10 15.61
CA PHE A 513 1.32 1.86 15.50
C PHE A 513 0.57 2.03 16.83
N LYS A 514 0.97 1.36 17.92
CA LYS A 514 0.26 1.40 19.21
C LYS A 514 0.09 2.84 19.70
N GLY A 515 -1.16 3.25 19.89
CA GLY A 515 -1.54 4.62 20.28
C GLY A 515 -1.50 5.67 19.16
N MET A 516 -1.17 5.29 17.91
CA MET A 516 -1.09 6.19 16.75
C MET A 516 -2.03 5.78 15.59
N TRP A 517 -2.95 4.85 15.80
CA TRP A 517 -3.87 4.35 14.77
C TRP A 517 -4.68 5.45 14.07
N HIS A 518 -5.02 6.54 14.78
CA HIS A 518 -5.70 7.70 14.20
C HIS A 518 -4.91 8.32 13.02
N LYS A 519 -3.56 8.26 13.05
CA LYS A 519 -2.72 8.78 11.97
C LYS A 519 -2.88 8.04 10.65
N VAL A 520 -3.41 6.82 10.63
CA VAL A 520 -3.64 6.07 9.39
C VAL A 520 -4.67 6.79 8.51
N ALA A 521 -5.73 7.32 9.13
CA ALA A 521 -6.71 8.15 8.41
C ALA A 521 -6.07 9.47 7.94
N ASP A 522 -5.16 10.03 8.75
CA ASP A 522 -4.55 11.35 8.57
C ASP A 522 -3.21 11.35 7.82
N SER A 523 -2.74 10.21 7.28
CA SER A 523 -1.47 10.14 6.51
C SER A 523 -1.64 9.48 5.14
N TYR A 524 -0.96 9.97 4.10
CA TYR A 524 -0.98 9.35 2.77
C TYR A 524 -0.07 8.12 2.68
N THR A 525 0.95 8.06 3.51
CA THR A 525 2.00 7.02 3.47
C THR A 525 1.66 5.83 4.37
N LEU A 526 1.02 6.09 5.51
CA LEU A 526 0.72 5.04 6.50
C LEU A 526 -0.25 3.95 6.02
N PRO A 527 -1.27 4.24 5.19
CA PRO A 527 -2.09 3.19 4.59
C PRO A 527 -1.26 2.23 3.72
N PHE A 528 -0.32 2.75 2.92
CA PHE A 528 0.58 1.90 2.14
C PHE A 528 1.50 1.06 3.04
N PHE A 529 2.06 1.65 4.10
CA PHE A 529 2.84 0.88 5.09
C PHE A 529 1.99 -0.22 5.77
N LEU A 530 0.77 0.10 6.20
CA LEU A 530 -0.11 -0.85 6.87
C LEU A 530 -0.48 -2.01 5.93
N THR A 531 -0.83 -1.72 4.69
CA THR A 531 -1.09 -2.73 3.66
C THR A 531 0.15 -3.59 3.40
N GLY A 532 1.33 -2.98 3.28
CA GLY A 532 2.59 -3.70 3.14
C GLY A 532 2.91 -4.61 4.32
N ILE A 533 2.62 -4.18 5.57
CA ILE A 533 2.78 -5.00 6.79
C ILE A 533 1.84 -6.20 6.79
N VAL A 534 0.58 -5.99 6.37
CA VAL A 534 -0.42 -7.06 6.24
C VAL A 534 0.05 -8.08 5.20
N PHE A 535 0.44 -7.64 4.01
CA PHE A 535 0.98 -8.54 2.99
C PHE A 535 2.32 -9.17 3.38
N TYR A 536 3.13 -8.49 4.22
CA TYR A 536 4.37 -9.05 4.73
C TYR A 536 4.11 -10.29 5.57
N LEU A 537 3.11 -10.24 6.45
CA LEU A 537 2.68 -11.42 7.19
C LEU A 537 2.08 -12.48 6.26
N THR A 538 1.15 -12.08 5.39
CA THR A 538 0.34 -13.04 4.63
C THR A 538 1.13 -13.70 3.52
N GLY A 539 1.82 -12.92 2.68
CA GLY A 539 2.66 -13.45 1.61
C GLY A 539 3.80 -14.30 2.15
N SER A 540 4.47 -13.89 3.23
CA SER A 540 5.60 -14.67 3.77
C SER A 540 5.15 -15.99 4.39
N LEU A 541 4.06 -16.00 5.17
CA LEU A 541 3.53 -17.24 5.75
C LEU A 541 2.86 -18.14 4.70
N GLN A 542 2.30 -17.56 3.63
CA GLN A 542 1.81 -18.34 2.50
C GLN A 542 2.96 -19.07 1.80
N GLY A 543 4.14 -18.45 1.69
CA GLY A 543 5.34 -19.12 1.17
C GLY A 543 5.75 -20.33 2.02
N THR A 544 5.63 -20.24 3.34
CA THR A 544 5.82 -21.39 4.25
C THR A 544 4.77 -22.48 3.98
N ALA A 545 3.50 -22.11 3.79
CA ALA A 545 2.43 -23.06 3.48
C ALA A 545 2.65 -23.76 2.13
N GLU A 546 3.14 -23.07 1.10
CA GLU A 546 3.47 -23.63 -0.22
C GLU A 546 4.68 -24.57 -0.23
N ALA A 547 5.53 -24.48 0.79
CA ALA A 547 6.70 -25.35 0.92
C ALA A 547 6.35 -26.75 1.45
N PHE A 548 5.19 -26.96 2.08
CA PHE A 548 4.82 -28.29 2.55
C PHE A 548 4.64 -29.25 1.37
N ARG A 549 5.05 -30.51 1.54
CA ARG A 549 4.94 -31.51 0.47
C ARG A 549 3.51 -31.70 0.00
N SER A 550 2.53 -31.69 0.89
CA SER A 550 1.12 -31.91 0.53
C SER A 550 0.56 -30.77 -0.33
N THR A 551 0.82 -29.52 0.04
CA THR A 551 0.40 -28.34 -0.72
C THR A 551 1.22 -28.12 -1.97
N ASN A 552 2.53 -28.38 -1.91
CA ASN A 552 3.41 -28.29 -3.08
C ASN A 552 2.97 -29.28 -4.17
N LEU A 553 2.62 -30.51 -3.80
CA LEU A 553 2.07 -31.50 -4.74
C LEU A 553 0.83 -30.97 -5.49
N LEU A 554 0.02 -30.14 -4.84
CA LEU A 554 -1.20 -29.58 -5.41
C LEU A 554 -0.96 -28.30 -6.22
N TRP A 555 -0.10 -27.40 -5.74
CA TRP A 555 0.05 -26.05 -6.29
C TRP A 555 1.27 -25.86 -7.19
N HIS A 556 2.26 -26.74 -7.12
CA HIS A 556 3.44 -26.62 -7.97
C HIS A 556 3.07 -26.73 -9.46
N PHE A 557 3.74 -25.94 -10.30
CA PHE A 557 3.42 -25.73 -11.73
C PHE A 557 2.05 -25.12 -12.07
N THR A 558 1.24 -24.74 -11.09
CA THR A 558 -0.01 -24.00 -11.32
C THR A 558 0.21 -22.49 -11.25
N ASP A 559 -0.81 -21.69 -11.60
CA ASP A 559 -0.75 -20.23 -11.46
C ASP A 559 -0.84 -19.76 -9.99
N PHE A 560 -0.90 -20.68 -9.01
CA PHE A 560 -0.88 -20.35 -7.59
C PHE A 560 0.45 -19.67 -7.22
N THR A 561 1.57 -20.20 -7.71
CA THR A 561 2.90 -19.61 -7.50
C THR A 561 3.03 -18.24 -8.17
N VAL A 562 2.34 -18.03 -9.31
CA VAL A 562 2.27 -16.71 -9.96
C VAL A 562 1.52 -15.72 -9.08
N ALA A 563 0.39 -16.13 -8.50
CA ALA A 563 -0.38 -15.32 -7.56
C ALA A 563 0.43 -14.99 -6.29
N HIS A 564 1.12 -15.98 -5.71
CA HIS A 564 2.03 -15.80 -4.58
C HIS A 564 3.12 -14.76 -4.88
N SER A 565 3.77 -14.87 -6.04
CA SER A 565 4.85 -13.97 -6.44
C SER A 565 4.35 -12.52 -6.59
N HIS A 566 3.14 -12.33 -7.13
CA HIS A 566 2.52 -11.01 -7.19
C HIS A 566 2.12 -10.51 -5.80
N LEU A 567 1.56 -11.38 -4.94
CA LEU A 567 1.21 -11.02 -3.57
C LEU A 567 2.42 -10.51 -2.77
N THR A 568 3.58 -11.16 -2.95
CA THR A 568 4.81 -10.81 -2.23
C THR A 568 5.54 -9.61 -2.87
N MET A 569 5.85 -9.67 -4.16
CA MET A 569 6.59 -8.58 -4.83
C MET A 569 5.77 -7.31 -4.97
N TYR A 570 4.48 -7.42 -5.27
CA TYR A 570 3.62 -6.25 -5.37
C TYR A 570 3.10 -5.83 -3.99
N GLY A 571 2.43 -6.74 -3.27
CA GLY A 571 1.77 -6.45 -2.01
C GLY A 571 2.72 -6.01 -0.89
N ILE A 572 3.98 -6.47 -0.91
CA ILE A 572 4.98 -6.12 0.10
C ILE A 572 5.95 -5.07 -0.44
N ILE A 573 6.75 -5.44 -1.45
CA ILE A 573 7.87 -4.61 -1.92
C ILE A 573 7.37 -3.29 -2.53
N CYS A 574 6.39 -3.36 -3.44
CA CYS A 574 5.88 -2.16 -4.09
C CYS A 574 5.12 -1.24 -3.13
N PHE A 575 4.27 -1.79 -2.25
CA PHE A 575 3.56 -0.97 -1.25
C PHE A 575 4.51 -0.26 -0.28
N PHE A 576 5.57 -0.93 0.19
CA PHE A 576 6.58 -0.27 1.03
C PHE A 576 7.41 0.75 0.27
N ALA A 577 7.82 0.44 -0.97
CA ALA A 577 8.55 1.38 -1.82
C ALA A 577 7.70 2.64 -2.10
N TRP A 578 6.42 2.50 -2.46
CA TRP A 578 5.51 3.63 -2.65
C TRP A 578 5.33 4.42 -1.36
N ALA A 579 5.14 3.77 -0.22
CA ALA A 579 5.00 4.44 1.06
C ALA A 579 6.24 5.32 1.38
N ALA A 580 7.43 4.78 1.13
CA ALA A 580 8.71 5.47 1.33
C ALA A 580 8.94 6.58 0.29
N ILE A 581 8.56 6.38 -0.97
CA ILE A 581 8.67 7.38 -2.03
C ILE A 581 7.74 8.58 -1.73
N TYR A 582 6.48 8.33 -1.38
CA TYR A 582 5.55 9.38 -0.96
C TYR A 582 5.98 10.07 0.34
N ALA A 583 6.79 9.41 1.17
CA ALA A 583 7.37 10.02 2.36
C ALA A 583 8.60 10.90 2.08
N VAL A 584 9.44 10.51 1.12
CA VAL A 584 10.73 11.20 0.85
C VAL A 584 10.59 12.28 -0.20
N LEU A 585 9.81 12.06 -1.27
CA LEU A 585 9.80 12.95 -2.43
C LEU A 585 9.31 14.36 -2.09
N PRO A 586 8.26 14.56 -1.26
CA PRO A 586 7.88 15.89 -0.81
C PRO A 586 8.95 16.61 0.00
N ARG A 587 9.85 15.87 0.67
CA ARG A 587 10.96 16.47 1.44
C ARG A 587 12.10 16.92 0.54
N LEU A 588 12.32 16.22 -0.57
CA LEU A 588 13.35 16.58 -1.55
C LEU A 588 12.90 17.71 -2.48
N THR A 589 11.59 17.80 -2.75
CA THR A 589 11.02 18.72 -3.76
C THR A 589 10.27 19.89 -3.16
N GLY A 590 9.86 19.80 -1.88
CA GLY A 590 8.97 20.77 -1.22
C GLY A 590 7.51 20.68 -1.67
N LYS A 591 7.13 19.67 -2.45
CA LYS A 591 5.80 19.55 -3.07
C LYS A 591 5.13 18.22 -2.75
N GLU A 592 3.85 18.29 -2.43
CA GLU A 592 3.03 17.10 -2.21
C GLU A 592 2.22 16.74 -3.45
N ALA A 593 1.96 15.45 -3.65
CA ALA A 593 1.10 14.98 -4.74
C ALA A 593 -0.38 15.22 -4.43
N PRO A 594 -1.23 15.38 -5.46
CA PRO A 594 -2.66 15.58 -5.27
C PRO A 594 -3.31 14.40 -4.53
N HIS A 595 -4.16 14.71 -3.56
CA HIS A 595 -4.74 13.70 -2.68
C HIS A 595 -5.63 12.70 -3.42
N ALA A 596 -6.35 13.17 -4.44
CA ALA A 596 -7.20 12.35 -5.29
C ALA A 596 -6.45 11.22 -5.98
N THR A 597 -5.33 11.57 -6.58
CA THR A 597 -4.54 10.67 -7.39
C THR A 597 -3.70 9.73 -6.53
N ILE A 598 -3.31 10.13 -5.30
CA ILE A 598 -2.74 9.19 -4.31
C ILE A 598 -3.80 8.15 -3.88
N GLY A 599 -5.02 8.61 -3.57
CA GLY A 599 -6.12 7.73 -3.20
C GLY A 599 -6.48 6.74 -4.32
N ALA A 600 -6.56 7.23 -5.56
CA ALA A 600 -6.79 6.39 -6.73
C ALA A 600 -5.66 5.36 -6.90
N HIS A 601 -4.40 5.78 -6.83
CA HIS A 601 -3.25 4.87 -6.86
C HIS A 601 -3.37 3.76 -5.80
N PHE A 602 -3.63 4.12 -4.53
CA PHE A 602 -3.75 3.14 -3.46
C PHE A 602 -4.85 2.10 -3.72
N TRP A 603 -6.08 2.55 -4.02
CA TRP A 603 -7.22 1.66 -4.15
C TRP A 603 -7.14 0.81 -5.42
N LEU A 604 -6.70 1.37 -6.53
CA LEU A 604 -6.51 0.62 -7.77
C LEU A 604 -5.42 -0.44 -7.60
N ALA A 605 -4.31 -0.12 -6.92
CA ALA A 605 -3.26 -1.08 -6.62
C ALA A 605 -3.76 -2.21 -5.71
N LEU A 606 -4.49 -1.88 -4.63
CA LEU A 606 -4.98 -2.87 -3.67
C LEU A 606 -6.08 -3.76 -4.28
N VAL A 607 -7.12 -3.16 -4.84
CA VAL A 607 -8.25 -3.91 -5.44
C VAL A 607 -7.78 -4.71 -6.64
N GLY A 608 -6.92 -4.11 -7.49
CA GLY A 608 -6.31 -4.80 -8.62
C GLY A 608 -5.52 -6.04 -8.18
N LEU A 609 -4.68 -5.92 -7.15
CA LEU A 609 -3.93 -7.06 -6.60
C LEU A 609 -4.86 -8.18 -6.09
N LEU A 610 -5.95 -7.83 -5.40
CA LEU A 610 -6.90 -8.82 -4.89
C LEU A 610 -7.66 -9.53 -6.03
N PHE A 611 -8.09 -8.79 -7.06
CA PHE A 611 -8.73 -9.36 -8.25
C PHE A 611 -7.78 -10.19 -9.09
N TYR A 612 -6.48 -9.90 -9.02
CA TYR A 612 -5.44 -10.70 -9.65
C TYR A 612 -5.22 -12.02 -8.89
N THR A 613 -4.97 -11.93 -7.58
CA THR A 613 -4.43 -13.04 -6.79
C THR A 613 -5.48 -14.04 -6.33
N ILE A 614 -6.63 -13.59 -5.82
CA ILE A 614 -7.64 -14.47 -5.22
C ILE A 614 -8.23 -15.43 -6.25
N PRO A 615 -8.74 -14.97 -7.42
CA PRO A 615 -9.28 -15.87 -8.44
C PRO A 615 -8.21 -16.82 -8.97
N LEU A 616 -6.98 -16.34 -9.14
CA LEU A 616 -5.89 -17.14 -9.67
C LEU A 616 -5.47 -18.26 -8.71
N MET A 617 -5.38 -18.00 -7.40
CA MET A 617 -5.13 -19.02 -6.37
C MET A 617 -6.23 -20.08 -6.34
N TYR A 618 -7.48 -19.65 -6.41
CA TYR A 618 -8.62 -20.56 -6.39
C TYR A 618 -8.64 -21.45 -7.65
N GLY A 619 -8.58 -20.85 -8.85
CA GLY A 619 -8.57 -21.59 -10.11
C GLY A 619 -7.40 -22.56 -10.19
N SER A 620 -6.23 -22.15 -9.70
CA SER A 620 -5.04 -23.00 -9.64
C SER A 620 -5.18 -24.19 -8.69
N THR A 621 -5.91 -24.02 -7.59
CA THR A 621 -6.21 -25.14 -6.68
C THR A 621 -7.10 -26.17 -7.39
N LEU A 622 -8.14 -25.71 -8.13
CA LEU A 622 -8.95 -26.61 -8.95
C LEU A 622 -8.13 -27.30 -10.04
N ARG A 623 -7.22 -26.56 -10.68
CA ARG A 623 -6.32 -27.07 -11.72
C ARG A 623 -5.45 -28.21 -11.19
N GLY A 624 -4.85 -28.01 -10.00
CA GLY A 624 -4.07 -29.04 -9.32
C GLY A 624 -4.89 -30.29 -9.02
N LEU A 625 -6.14 -30.14 -8.53
CA LEU A 625 -7.03 -31.27 -8.28
C LEU A 625 -7.35 -32.06 -9.55
N LEU A 626 -7.64 -31.38 -10.67
CA LEU A 626 -7.88 -32.05 -11.96
C LEU A 626 -6.67 -32.88 -12.42
N TRP A 627 -5.45 -32.35 -12.22
CA TRP A 627 -4.21 -33.08 -12.55
C TRP A 627 -4.02 -34.31 -11.67
N MET A 628 -4.27 -34.18 -10.36
CA MET A 628 -4.21 -35.31 -9.43
C MET A 628 -5.27 -36.39 -9.73
N ASP A 629 -6.42 -36.00 -10.27
CA ASP A 629 -7.48 -36.90 -10.72
C ASP A 629 -7.19 -37.53 -12.10
N GLY A 630 -6.06 -37.20 -12.74
CA GLY A 630 -5.66 -37.76 -14.03
C GLY A 630 -6.48 -37.27 -15.22
N LYS A 631 -7.15 -36.12 -15.10
CA LYS A 631 -7.95 -35.53 -16.19
C LYS A 631 -7.07 -35.05 -17.35
N PRO A 632 -7.57 -35.05 -18.60
CA PRO A 632 -6.84 -34.50 -19.74
C PRO A 632 -6.39 -33.06 -19.48
N PHE A 633 -5.12 -32.74 -19.80
CA PHE A 633 -4.54 -31.42 -19.53
C PHE A 633 -5.36 -30.27 -20.12
N ILE A 634 -5.92 -30.46 -21.32
CA ILE A 634 -6.74 -29.45 -22.00
C ILE A 634 -7.99 -29.05 -21.20
N GLU A 635 -8.61 -29.97 -20.44
CA GLU A 635 -9.75 -29.64 -19.58
C GLU A 635 -9.35 -28.63 -18.51
N SER A 636 -8.16 -28.82 -17.93
CA SER A 636 -7.60 -27.90 -16.93
C SER A 636 -7.29 -26.51 -17.53
N VAL A 637 -6.89 -26.44 -18.80
CA VAL A 637 -6.64 -25.18 -19.53
C VAL A 637 -7.95 -24.44 -19.79
N VAL A 638 -8.97 -25.13 -20.30
CA VAL A 638 -10.29 -24.55 -20.57
C VAL A 638 -10.94 -24.05 -19.28
N MET A 639 -10.83 -24.83 -18.19
CA MET A 639 -11.32 -24.43 -16.87
C MET A 639 -10.65 -23.15 -16.35
N MET A 640 -9.37 -22.92 -16.69
CA MET A 640 -8.63 -21.73 -16.23
C MET A 640 -9.01 -20.42 -16.93
N ALA A 641 -9.64 -20.47 -18.11
CA ALA A 641 -9.97 -19.28 -18.90
C ALA A 641 -10.67 -18.13 -18.11
N PRO A 642 -11.76 -18.36 -17.34
CA PRO A 642 -12.39 -17.31 -16.54
C PRO A 642 -11.48 -16.73 -15.45
N TYR A 643 -10.55 -17.52 -14.90
CA TYR A 643 -9.62 -17.03 -13.87
C TYR A 643 -8.51 -16.17 -14.48
N TRP A 644 -8.07 -16.48 -15.70
CA TRP A 644 -7.15 -15.61 -16.45
C TRP A 644 -7.81 -14.29 -16.88
N LEU A 645 -9.12 -14.28 -17.14
CA LEU A 645 -9.85 -13.04 -17.36
C LEU A 645 -9.84 -12.14 -16.12
N TRP A 646 -10.15 -12.68 -14.94
CA TRP A 646 -10.05 -11.92 -13.69
C TRP A 646 -8.64 -11.42 -13.40
N ARG A 647 -7.63 -12.24 -13.72
CA ARG A 647 -6.23 -11.85 -13.67
C ARG A 647 -5.93 -10.64 -14.55
N ALA A 648 -6.43 -10.62 -15.79
CA ALA A 648 -6.29 -9.49 -16.71
C ALA A 648 -7.00 -8.24 -16.16
N ILE A 649 -8.24 -8.36 -15.66
CA ILE A 649 -8.97 -7.24 -15.05
C ILE A 649 -8.20 -6.66 -13.85
N GLY A 650 -7.71 -7.51 -12.95
CA GLY A 650 -6.88 -7.09 -11.82
C GLY A 650 -5.58 -6.43 -12.27
N GLY A 651 -4.93 -6.99 -13.30
CA GLY A 651 -3.75 -6.44 -13.96
C GLY A 651 -3.98 -5.05 -14.52
N SER A 652 -5.10 -4.81 -15.21
CA SER A 652 -5.45 -3.50 -15.76
C SER A 652 -5.62 -2.45 -14.65
N LEU A 653 -6.24 -2.82 -13.52
CA LEU A 653 -6.38 -1.93 -12.36
C LEU A 653 -5.01 -1.60 -11.74
N MET A 654 -4.14 -2.60 -11.58
CA MET A 654 -2.77 -2.40 -11.11
C MET A 654 -1.98 -1.48 -12.05
N TRP A 655 -2.05 -1.72 -13.36
CA TRP A 655 -1.40 -0.91 -14.37
C TRP A 655 -1.88 0.55 -14.34
N LEU A 656 -3.20 0.77 -14.26
CA LEU A 656 -3.76 2.12 -14.13
C LEU A 656 -3.26 2.82 -12.85
N SER A 657 -3.09 2.07 -11.76
CA SER A 657 -2.52 2.60 -10.51
C SER A 657 -1.10 3.15 -10.73
N HIS A 658 -0.27 2.50 -11.57
CA HIS A 658 1.08 2.95 -11.87
C HIS A 658 1.11 4.23 -12.68
N LEU A 659 0.12 4.44 -13.56
CA LEU A 659 -0.03 5.72 -14.27
C LEU A 659 -0.35 6.86 -13.30
N PHE A 660 -1.23 6.62 -12.32
CA PHE A 660 -1.48 7.59 -11.25
C PHE A 660 -0.22 7.85 -10.41
N PHE A 661 0.57 6.82 -10.09
CA PHE A 661 1.84 6.98 -9.39
C PHE A 661 2.85 7.82 -10.19
N ALA A 662 3.03 7.55 -11.48
CA ALA A 662 3.90 8.33 -12.36
C ALA A 662 3.43 9.79 -12.46
N TYR A 663 2.13 10.02 -12.60
CA TYR A 663 1.54 11.36 -12.58
C TYR A 663 1.81 12.09 -11.25
N ASN A 664 1.71 11.39 -10.12
CA ASN A 664 1.99 11.96 -8.80
C ASN A 664 3.47 12.38 -8.67
N ILE A 665 4.40 11.55 -9.14
CA ILE A 665 5.82 11.90 -9.21
C ILE A 665 6.02 13.14 -10.07
N TYR A 666 5.44 13.18 -11.27
CA TYR A 666 5.51 14.35 -12.15
C TYR A 666 5.03 15.62 -11.45
N LYS A 667 3.88 15.57 -10.75
CA LYS A 667 3.34 16.73 -10.01
C LYS A 667 4.24 17.18 -8.86
N MET A 668 4.91 16.27 -8.17
CA MET A 668 5.88 16.63 -7.13
C MET A 668 7.18 17.22 -7.71
N LEU A 669 7.51 16.93 -8.97
CA LEU A 669 8.71 17.43 -9.64
C LEU A 669 8.51 18.68 -10.49
N ASP A 670 7.25 19.01 -10.83
CA ASP A 670 6.92 20.20 -11.63
C ASP A 670 7.57 21.45 -11.01
N LYS A 671 8.18 22.30 -11.81
CA LYS A 671 8.92 23.50 -11.34
C LYS A 671 8.03 24.72 -11.14
N LYS A 672 6.72 24.65 -11.43
CA LYS A 672 5.82 25.80 -11.24
C LYS A 672 5.92 26.34 -9.80
N ALA A 673 6.43 27.55 -9.65
CA ALA A 673 6.61 28.19 -8.35
C ALA A 673 5.21 28.44 -7.74
N THR A 674 4.89 27.76 -6.65
CA THR A 674 3.80 28.21 -5.78
C THR A 674 4.33 29.44 -5.07
N VAL A 675 3.89 30.62 -5.47
CA VAL A 675 4.25 31.89 -4.86
C VAL A 675 3.78 31.83 -3.40
N ASP A 676 4.72 31.76 -2.46
CA ASP A 676 4.41 31.97 -1.06
C ASP A 676 4.05 33.44 -0.90
N ILE A 677 2.76 33.72 -0.75
CA ILE A 677 2.21 35.08 -0.69
C ILE A 677 2.87 35.84 0.46
N ALA A 678 3.17 35.20 1.59
CA ALA A 678 3.80 35.85 2.73
C ALA A 678 5.26 36.19 2.44
N ALA A 679 6.04 35.22 1.94
CA ALA A 679 7.45 35.48 1.60
C ALA A 679 7.59 36.52 0.47
N THR A 680 6.68 36.48 -0.51
CA THR A 680 6.67 37.42 -1.64
C THR A 680 6.19 38.81 -1.21
N ALA A 681 5.23 38.90 -0.29
CA ALA A 681 4.80 40.16 0.31
C ALA A 681 5.93 40.79 1.13
N VAL A 682 6.64 40.01 1.96
CA VAL A 682 7.80 40.50 2.72
C VAL A 682 8.92 40.96 1.80
N ALA A 683 9.27 40.19 0.77
CA ALA A 683 10.29 40.59 -0.20
C ALA A 683 9.90 41.85 -0.98
N LYS A 684 8.60 42.05 -1.25
CA LYS A 684 8.09 43.26 -1.90
C LYS A 684 8.15 44.47 -0.96
N LEU A 685 7.74 44.31 0.29
CA LEU A 685 7.80 45.36 1.32
C LEU A 685 9.24 45.76 1.65
N GLU A 686 10.17 44.81 1.69
CA GLU A 686 11.60 45.08 1.92
C GLU A 686 12.21 45.87 0.76
N LYS A 687 11.81 45.55 -0.48
CA LYS A 687 12.20 46.29 -1.68
C LYS A 687 11.62 47.70 -1.70
N GLU A 688 10.37 47.88 -1.25
CA GLU A 688 9.72 49.19 -1.07
C GLU A 688 10.38 50.00 0.05
N TYR A 689 10.77 49.36 1.15
CA TYR A 689 11.49 50.01 2.26
C TYR A 689 12.90 50.47 1.85
N GLN A 690 13.65 49.66 1.10
CA GLN A 690 14.96 50.05 0.56
C GLN A 690 14.88 51.15 -0.52
N GLN A 691 13.70 51.35 -1.12
CA GLN A 691 13.44 52.40 -2.10
C GLN A 691 12.81 53.66 -1.48
N ALA A 692 12.44 53.63 -0.21
CA ALA A 692 11.90 54.79 0.48
C ALA A 692 13.04 55.81 0.75
N PRO A 693 12.89 57.09 0.35
CA PRO A 693 13.88 58.10 0.65
C PRO A 693 14.00 58.23 2.17
N THR A 694 15.24 58.23 2.65
CA THR A 694 15.57 58.39 4.07
C THR A 694 14.91 59.67 4.58
N PRO A 695 14.13 59.64 5.69
CA PRO A 695 13.65 60.87 6.28
C PRO A 695 14.88 61.68 6.68
N ILE A 696 15.03 62.86 6.08
CA ILE A 696 16.03 63.84 6.51
C ILE A 696 15.74 64.12 7.99
N GLN A 697 16.78 63.94 8.82
CA GLN A 697 16.75 64.09 10.28
C GLN A 697 16.23 65.45 10.72
#